data_AF-A0A257N2L9-F1
#
_entry.id   AF-A0A257N2L9-F1
#
_cell.length_a   1.000
_cell.length_b   1.000
_cell.length_c   1.000
_cell.angle_alpha   90.00
_cell.angle_beta   90.00
_cell.angle_gamma   90.00
#
_symmetry.space_group_name_H-M   'P 1'
#
loop_
_entity.id
_entity.type
_entity.pdbx_description
1 polymer ?
#
loop_
_entity_poly.entity_id
_entity_poly.type
_entity_poly.pdbx_seq_one_letter_code
_entity_poly.pdbx_strand_id
1 'polypeptide(L)'
;FSVSTGDFNNDGKLDLAIANYSSNTVSVLMRNTANTGFDAKVDYATGSSLWAVSVADFNNDGKLDLVAVPNGNTVLVLLRNTANTGFDTKIDYATGVTSMSVVNVGDFNNDGKTDLVVANGSSNIDTVSVLLNNSNHILTITDTPSNIAPTLTTFSSVVATGSEDSQITVSFADLQSQGNEADMDGTVTAFVIKAVNSGTLRIGSDALTATAWSASNNTVDASHQAYWTPALNANGTLNAFTAVAKDNGGLESVSTIQVTLNVTLVNDAPVIAHALNDQTTNESTAFIYTIPADSFTDVDVGDTLSYQASQIDGSVLPAWLSFNAATRTFSGTPSSANIGNLNIKLTTTDIASASVSDDFMLVVAGTVTPPLPVNHNPTGSANAVLIAGVEDTAYIVSVTDLLAGFSDSDGDSLSITDLTANQGTVLNNNNGTFTITPTANYNGVLNLSYILTDGNGGNVVAIQSVNLVEVNDAPSGTNKTITFNENNVYTFTATDFGFSDVDGNSLLAVKISSLPLAGSLKLNGVVVTGNVSISIADINNGKLTFNPVADSNGGNYASFNFQVQDNGGTANGGVDLAVLANTLSFNVAASNNHIIGTASNDVLTGGVGNHIIDGLAGADTMLGGAGDDSYRVDNTGDVVVENASEGLDTVYSVVSSYTLSANVENLILTGSVAINGTGNALNNQLTGNSANNVLIGGSGVDTMTGGLGNDSYAVSDSSDVVIENAGEGSDTVSSRASSYTLAANVENLILTGSAAINGTGNALNNQLAGNSANNILDGLAGADTMLGGAGDDSYMVDDTNDVVVENAGEGSDTVYSIASYTLAANVENLILTGSAAINGGGNALNNQLTGNSGNNVLSGGAGVDTMIGGLGDDTYSVDNASDSIIENSAEGWDVVYSRASSYTLSTSVEQLILTGTAAINATGSADNNILNGNTGDNILDGQGGSDILIGGLGKDTYNLTETTPAIDTLTIATGDSLVNSYDVAQSFKLGTGNGNQAGVDRLDLDSIFIAANAVAVNGVDSGIVRSHSISKGIISFDDANDYTAPITISAATNLANVLTYLQANITGGNTVAFIADTNNTYVFQDGGVTDTLVELVGVVASSMNNTGLTTNSVWVI
;
A
#
# COMPACT_ATOMS: atom_id res chain seq x y z
N PHE A 1 16.16 -20.45 43.55
CA PHE A 1 17.08 -21.55 43.92
C PHE A 1 16.39 -22.85 43.57
N SER A 2 16.94 -23.60 42.62
CA SER A 2 16.29 -24.80 42.11
C SER A 2 16.67 -26.05 42.89
N VAL A 3 15.74 -27.01 42.92
CA VAL A 3 15.97 -28.43 43.18
C VAL A 3 15.42 -29.18 41.98
N SER A 4 16.21 -30.07 41.40
CA SER A 4 15.77 -31.02 40.38
C SER A 4 15.86 -32.46 40.88
N THR A 5 15.13 -33.37 40.26
CA THR A 5 15.01 -34.78 40.65
C THR A 5 15.29 -35.70 39.48
N GLY A 6 16.14 -36.69 39.68
CA GLY A 6 16.51 -37.67 38.65
C GLY A 6 17.05 -38.94 39.30
N ASP A 7 17.20 -40.01 38.53
CA ASP A 7 17.89 -41.23 38.95
C ASP A 7 19.33 -41.17 38.40
N PHE A 8 20.31 -40.80 39.25
CA PHE A 8 21.69 -40.60 38.81
C PHE A 8 22.56 -41.88 38.87
N ASN A 9 22.01 -42.99 39.36
CA ASN A 9 22.69 -44.30 39.41
C ASN A 9 21.96 -45.42 38.65
N ASN A 10 20.79 -45.12 38.08
CA ASN A 10 19.88 -46.03 37.38
C ASN A 10 19.40 -47.19 38.29
N ASP A 11 19.19 -46.94 39.59
CA ASP A 11 18.71 -47.95 40.55
C ASP A 11 17.18 -48.00 40.74
N GLY A 12 16.44 -47.17 40.01
CA GLY A 12 14.98 -47.09 40.01
C GLY A 12 14.41 -46.11 41.04
N LYS A 13 15.22 -45.19 41.57
CA LYS A 13 14.82 -44.23 42.62
C LYS A 13 15.20 -42.80 42.25
N LEU A 14 14.32 -41.85 42.56
CA LEU A 14 14.61 -40.42 42.41
C LEU A 14 15.51 -39.90 43.55
N ASP A 15 16.69 -39.45 43.16
CA ASP A 15 17.66 -38.64 43.89
C ASP A 15 17.31 -37.13 43.81
N LEU A 16 18.10 -36.28 44.47
CA LEU A 16 17.99 -34.81 44.38
C LEU A 16 19.29 -34.17 43.87
N ALA A 17 19.17 -33.15 43.02
CA ALA A 17 20.22 -32.17 42.73
C ALA A 17 19.77 -30.78 43.18
N ILE A 18 20.61 -30.07 43.95
CA ILE A 18 20.26 -28.84 44.65
C ILE A 18 21.28 -27.74 44.32
N ALA A 19 20.81 -26.61 43.78
CA ALA A 19 21.65 -25.42 43.58
C ALA A 19 21.93 -24.73 44.93
N ASN A 20 23.18 -24.76 45.40
CA ASN A 20 23.53 -24.21 46.71
C ASN A 20 23.61 -22.67 46.64
N TYR A 21 22.67 -21.97 47.31
CA TYR A 21 22.60 -20.51 47.28
C TYR A 21 23.90 -19.84 47.77
N SER A 22 24.36 -18.82 47.02
CA SER A 22 25.62 -18.10 47.27
C SER A 22 26.87 -19.00 47.33
N SER A 23 26.80 -20.19 46.74
CA SER A 23 27.91 -21.14 46.61
C SER A 23 28.12 -21.52 45.14
N ASN A 24 29.34 -21.88 44.81
CA ASN A 24 29.78 -22.34 43.50
C ASN A 24 29.67 -23.87 43.36
N THR A 25 28.60 -24.46 43.88
CA THR A 25 28.40 -25.92 43.95
C THR A 25 26.95 -26.35 43.74
N VAL A 26 26.76 -27.53 43.14
CA VAL A 26 25.51 -28.32 43.20
C VAL A 26 25.70 -29.43 44.23
N SER A 27 24.79 -29.56 45.19
CA SER A 27 24.72 -30.76 46.05
C SER A 27 23.93 -31.85 45.31
N VAL A 28 24.47 -33.04 45.13
CA VAL A 28 23.67 -34.23 44.77
C VAL A 28 23.50 -35.13 45.99
N LEU A 29 22.27 -35.57 46.22
CA LEU A 29 21.87 -36.43 47.33
C LEU A 29 21.28 -37.72 46.76
N MET A 30 22.08 -38.79 46.77
CA MET A 30 21.65 -40.13 46.34
C MET A 30 20.63 -40.70 47.34
N ARG A 31 19.59 -41.38 46.84
CA ARG A 31 18.52 -41.95 47.66
C ARG A 31 18.92 -43.32 48.21
N ASN A 32 18.97 -43.41 49.53
CA ASN A 32 19.66 -44.49 50.22
C ASN A 32 19.05 -45.88 49.89
N THR A 33 19.87 -46.91 49.98
CA THR A 33 19.49 -48.30 49.63
C THR A 33 18.36 -48.87 50.48
N ALA A 34 18.12 -48.30 51.67
CA ALA A 34 16.99 -48.65 52.54
C ALA A 34 15.66 -47.94 52.16
N ASN A 35 15.69 -46.99 51.22
CA ASN A 35 14.57 -46.12 50.84
C ASN A 35 13.96 -45.32 52.01
N THR A 36 14.77 -44.99 53.02
CA THR A 36 14.35 -44.26 54.24
C THR A 36 14.78 -42.79 54.26
N GLY A 37 15.58 -42.36 53.28
CA GLY A 37 16.13 -41.01 53.18
C GLY A 37 17.21 -40.95 52.11
N PHE A 38 18.11 -39.97 52.24
CA PHE A 38 19.25 -39.79 51.34
C PHE A 38 20.57 -40.13 52.05
N ASP A 39 21.57 -40.51 51.28
CA ASP A 39 22.95 -40.66 51.72
C ASP A 39 23.64 -39.28 51.84
N ALA A 40 24.90 -39.26 52.25
CA ALA A 40 25.65 -38.02 52.43
C ALA A 40 25.79 -37.25 51.09
N LYS A 41 25.47 -35.96 51.10
CA LYS A 41 25.52 -35.11 49.90
C LYS A 41 26.93 -35.02 49.31
N VAL A 42 27.04 -35.07 47.99
CA VAL A 42 28.28 -34.85 47.24
C VAL A 42 28.19 -33.50 46.54
N ASP A 43 29.17 -32.62 46.79
CA ASP A 43 29.21 -31.28 46.22
C ASP A 43 30.09 -31.24 44.97
N TYR A 44 29.49 -30.92 43.83
CA TYR A 44 30.18 -30.75 42.55
C TYR A 44 30.38 -29.26 42.27
N ALA A 45 31.61 -28.86 41.95
CA ALA A 45 31.98 -27.46 41.78
C ALA A 45 31.64 -26.93 40.38
N THR A 46 30.83 -25.88 40.32
CA THR A 46 30.46 -25.15 39.09
C THR A 46 31.37 -23.94 38.83
N GLY A 47 32.02 -23.43 39.87
CA GLY A 47 32.93 -22.27 39.79
C GLY A 47 32.27 -20.92 40.11
N SER A 48 31.00 -20.74 39.77
CA SER A 48 30.22 -19.51 39.97
C SER A 48 28.94 -19.72 40.78
N SER A 49 28.49 -18.68 41.50
CA SER A 49 27.26 -18.72 42.32
C SER A 49 26.01 -19.01 41.48
N LEU A 50 25.23 -20.00 41.91
CA LEU A 50 24.10 -20.55 41.14
C LEU A 50 22.74 -19.91 41.49
N TRP A 51 21.88 -19.84 40.48
CA TRP A 51 20.46 -19.52 40.62
C TRP A 51 19.56 -20.76 40.40
N ALA A 52 19.84 -21.55 39.37
CA ALA A 52 19.09 -22.74 38.99
C ALA A 52 19.98 -23.96 38.69
N VAL A 53 19.34 -25.14 38.68
CA VAL A 53 19.88 -26.44 38.28
C VAL A 53 18.74 -27.23 37.61
N SER A 54 19.07 -28.02 36.58
CA SER A 54 18.18 -28.97 35.91
C SER A 54 18.93 -30.28 35.63
N VAL A 55 18.21 -31.30 35.16
CA VAL A 55 18.75 -32.62 34.77
C VAL A 55 18.12 -33.06 33.45
N ALA A 56 18.92 -33.62 32.56
CA ALA A 56 18.46 -34.40 31.40
C ALA A 56 19.64 -35.21 30.85
N ASP A 57 19.41 -35.99 29.80
CA ASP A 57 20.46 -36.67 29.04
C ASP A 57 20.84 -35.79 27.84
N PHE A 58 22.02 -35.18 27.84
CA PHE A 58 22.46 -34.25 26.78
C PHE A 58 23.40 -34.88 25.76
N ASN A 59 24.02 -36.02 26.09
CA ASN A 59 24.88 -36.76 25.18
C ASN A 59 24.18 -37.99 24.55
N ASN A 60 22.95 -38.29 24.98
CA ASN A 60 22.13 -39.44 24.60
C ASN A 60 22.78 -40.79 24.97
N ASP A 61 23.47 -40.87 26.11
CA ASP A 61 24.19 -42.08 26.58
C ASP A 61 23.38 -42.97 27.55
N GLY A 62 22.17 -42.56 27.93
CA GLY A 62 21.25 -43.26 28.81
C GLY A 62 21.32 -42.82 30.28
N LYS A 63 21.81 -41.62 30.56
CA LYS A 63 22.09 -41.11 31.92
C LYS A 63 21.68 -39.65 32.08
N LEU A 64 21.43 -39.27 33.33
CA LEU A 64 21.12 -37.88 33.67
C LEU A 64 22.39 -37.09 34.02
N ASP A 65 22.66 -36.08 33.20
CA ASP A 65 23.65 -35.04 33.40
C ASP A 65 23.14 -33.94 34.36
N LEU A 66 24.02 -33.02 34.74
CA LEU A 66 23.66 -31.81 35.46
C LEU A 66 23.80 -30.57 34.59
N VAL A 67 22.75 -29.75 34.55
CA VAL A 67 22.80 -28.39 33.98
C VAL A 67 22.69 -27.38 35.11
N ALA A 68 23.61 -26.41 35.19
CA ALA A 68 23.65 -25.40 36.24
C ALA A 68 23.70 -23.98 35.66
N VAL A 69 22.85 -23.09 36.16
CA VAL A 69 22.76 -21.69 35.72
C VAL A 69 23.39 -20.77 36.79
N PRO A 70 24.54 -20.16 36.51
CA PRO A 70 25.18 -19.17 37.36
C PRO A 70 24.51 -17.80 37.20
N ASN A 71 24.83 -16.87 38.09
CA ASN A 71 24.60 -15.44 37.82
C ASN A 71 25.59 -14.97 36.72
N GLY A 72 25.12 -14.90 35.48
CA GLY A 72 25.91 -14.47 34.31
C GLY A 72 25.21 -14.75 32.97
N ASN A 73 25.96 -14.68 31.88
CA ASN A 73 25.51 -14.97 30.50
C ASN A 73 26.04 -16.32 29.98
N THR A 74 25.98 -17.34 30.84
CA THR A 74 26.44 -18.70 30.54
C THR A 74 25.54 -19.74 31.19
N VAL A 75 25.57 -20.97 30.67
CA VAL A 75 25.07 -22.18 31.33
C VAL A 75 26.21 -23.21 31.37
N LEU A 76 26.26 -24.00 32.45
CA LEU A 76 27.24 -25.07 32.59
C LEU A 76 26.56 -26.43 32.47
N VAL A 77 27.17 -27.34 31.72
CA VAL A 77 26.80 -28.76 31.69
C VAL A 77 27.92 -29.58 32.33
N LEU A 78 27.57 -30.54 33.18
CA LEU A 78 28.47 -31.54 33.74
C LEU A 78 27.93 -32.92 33.34
N LEU A 79 28.60 -33.56 32.37
CA LEU A 79 28.21 -34.86 31.83
C LEU A 79 28.45 -35.98 32.86
N ARG A 80 27.57 -36.98 32.91
CA ARG A 80 27.63 -38.10 33.86
C ARG A 80 28.77 -39.04 33.50
N ASN A 81 29.68 -39.29 34.45
CA ASN A 81 30.89 -40.03 34.13
C ASN A 81 30.60 -41.49 33.74
N THR A 82 31.45 -42.07 32.88
CA THR A 82 31.30 -43.44 32.36
C THR A 82 31.22 -44.53 33.43
N ALA A 83 31.59 -44.23 34.69
CA ALA A 83 31.53 -45.14 35.83
C ALA A 83 30.29 -44.96 36.72
N ASN A 84 29.38 -44.01 36.42
CA ASN A 84 28.23 -43.61 37.24
C ASN A 84 28.59 -43.24 38.71
N THR A 85 29.83 -42.80 38.95
CA THR A 85 30.33 -42.44 40.29
C THR A 85 30.37 -40.93 40.54
N GLY A 86 30.19 -40.12 39.49
CA GLY A 86 30.31 -38.68 39.52
C GLY A 86 30.01 -38.07 38.15
N PHE A 87 30.50 -36.85 37.93
CA PHE A 87 30.41 -36.16 36.66
C PHE A 87 31.83 -35.85 36.16
N ASP A 88 31.99 -35.77 34.84
CA ASP A 88 33.26 -35.44 34.19
C ASP A 88 33.49 -33.90 34.16
N THR A 89 34.42 -33.42 33.34
CA THR A 89 34.80 -32.00 33.28
C THR A 89 33.61 -31.12 32.84
N LYS A 90 33.32 -30.07 33.62
CA LYS A 90 32.31 -29.06 33.27
C LYS A 90 32.60 -28.41 31.92
N ILE A 91 31.55 -28.15 31.14
CA ILE A 91 31.59 -27.41 29.88
C ILE A 91 30.74 -26.15 30.06
N ASP A 92 31.28 -24.99 29.66
CA ASP A 92 30.64 -23.69 29.81
C ASP A 92 30.16 -23.20 28.44
N TYR A 93 28.86 -22.94 28.30
CA TYR A 93 28.22 -22.45 27.08
C TYR A 93 27.73 -21.02 27.29
N ALA A 94 27.85 -20.15 26.29
CA ALA A 94 27.34 -18.78 26.37
C ALA A 94 25.87 -18.71 25.96
N THR A 95 25.07 -17.90 26.67
CA THR A 95 23.66 -17.59 26.34
C THR A 95 23.49 -16.23 25.67
N GLY A 96 24.59 -15.50 25.43
CA GLY A 96 24.59 -14.12 24.93
C GLY A 96 24.18 -13.08 25.99
N VAL A 97 23.00 -13.27 26.59
CA VAL A 97 22.36 -12.38 27.59
C VAL A 97 22.38 -12.98 29.00
N THR A 98 22.12 -12.17 30.03
CA THR A 98 22.10 -12.63 31.43
C THR A 98 20.91 -13.53 31.72
N SER A 99 21.18 -14.75 32.16
CA SER A 99 20.20 -15.83 32.29
C SER A 99 19.86 -16.12 33.74
N MET A 100 18.57 -16.09 34.11
CA MET A 100 18.12 -16.21 35.50
C MET A 100 17.69 -17.62 35.92
N SER A 101 17.18 -18.44 35.01
CA SER A 101 16.82 -19.84 35.30
C SER A 101 16.75 -20.68 34.02
N VAL A 102 16.95 -22.00 34.15
CA VAL A 102 16.35 -22.95 33.19
C VAL A 102 14.84 -22.85 33.33
N VAL A 103 14.12 -22.86 32.20
CA VAL A 103 12.66 -22.98 32.16
C VAL A 103 12.28 -24.43 31.88
N ASN A 104 12.89 -25.04 30.85
CA ASN A 104 12.61 -26.40 30.44
C ASN A 104 13.81 -27.07 29.74
N VAL A 105 13.74 -28.39 29.61
CA VAL A 105 14.65 -29.25 28.86
C VAL A 105 13.83 -30.25 28.05
N GLY A 106 14.24 -30.52 26.82
CA GLY A 106 13.46 -31.35 25.89
C GLY A 106 13.94 -31.15 24.46
N ASP A 107 13.43 -31.95 23.54
CA ASP A 107 13.69 -31.81 22.11
C ASP A 107 12.75 -30.71 21.56
N PHE A 108 13.28 -29.52 21.23
CA PHE A 108 12.48 -28.36 20.82
C PHE A 108 12.52 -28.08 19.31
N ASN A 109 13.49 -28.67 18.60
CA ASN A 109 13.52 -28.68 17.13
C ASN A 109 13.06 -30.03 16.52
N ASN A 110 12.74 -31.02 17.35
CA ASN A 110 12.36 -32.39 16.97
C ASN A 110 13.46 -33.13 16.18
N ASP A 111 14.74 -32.90 16.53
CA ASP A 111 15.90 -33.55 15.89
C ASP A 111 16.39 -34.83 16.58
N GLY A 112 15.79 -35.21 17.71
CA GLY A 112 16.10 -36.39 18.50
C GLY A 112 17.14 -36.18 19.60
N LYS A 113 17.49 -34.92 19.93
CA LYS A 113 18.43 -34.57 21.00
C LYS A 113 17.76 -33.67 22.05
N THR A 114 18.28 -33.68 23.28
CA THR A 114 17.78 -32.80 24.33
C THR A 114 18.38 -31.40 24.21
N ASP A 115 17.54 -30.42 23.94
CA ASP A 115 17.83 -28.98 23.97
C ASP A 115 17.54 -28.37 25.36
N LEU A 116 17.81 -27.07 25.50
CA LEU A 116 17.64 -26.31 26.72
C LEU A 116 16.93 -24.98 26.47
N VAL A 117 15.95 -24.61 27.31
CA VAL A 117 15.31 -23.28 27.29
C VAL A 117 15.60 -22.53 28.58
N VAL A 118 16.03 -21.28 28.44
CA VAL A 118 16.57 -20.45 29.53
C VAL A 118 15.85 -19.10 29.56
N ALA A 119 15.39 -18.67 30.75
CA ALA A 119 14.76 -17.37 30.94
C ALA A 119 15.82 -16.28 31.17
N ASN A 120 15.68 -15.17 30.46
CA ASN A 120 16.61 -14.04 30.54
C ASN A 120 16.15 -13.01 31.58
N GLY A 121 17.10 -12.30 32.19
CA GLY A 121 16.88 -11.65 33.48
C GLY A 121 17.39 -10.22 33.63
N SER A 122 17.77 -9.53 32.54
CA SER A 122 18.22 -8.12 32.63
C SER A 122 17.93 -7.25 31.40
N SER A 123 17.05 -7.70 30.50
CA SER A 123 16.46 -6.87 29.44
C SER A 123 15.11 -6.32 29.91
N ASN A 124 14.72 -5.14 29.44
CA ASN A 124 13.34 -4.64 29.58
C ASN A 124 12.41 -5.29 28.53
N ILE A 125 12.63 -6.59 28.27
CA ILE A 125 12.09 -7.37 27.16
C ILE A 125 12.01 -8.81 27.68
N ASP A 126 10.80 -9.38 27.70
CA ASP A 126 10.51 -10.69 28.29
C ASP A 126 10.94 -11.84 27.36
N THR A 127 12.25 -12.01 27.18
CA THR A 127 12.83 -13.02 26.28
C THR A 127 13.19 -14.33 26.99
N VAL A 128 13.04 -15.42 26.25
CA VAL A 128 13.75 -16.68 26.50
C VAL A 128 14.85 -16.86 25.46
N SER A 129 15.88 -17.61 25.81
CA SER A 129 16.88 -18.12 24.87
C SER A 129 16.68 -19.62 24.72
N VAL A 130 16.48 -20.06 23.48
CA VAL A 130 16.49 -21.48 23.10
C VAL A 130 17.91 -21.85 22.71
N LEU A 131 18.44 -22.91 23.34
CA LEU A 131 19.81 -23.37 23.20
C LEU A 131 19.79 -24.78 22.59
N LEU A 132 19.91 -24.84 21.26
CA LEU A 132 19.82 -26.09 20.50
C LEU A 132 21.10 -26.94 20.61
N ASN A 133 20.94 -28.25 20.78
CA ASN A 133 22.00 -29.23 20.99
C ASN A 133 22.62 -29.71 19.66
N ASN A 134 23.09 -28.76 18.85
CA ASN A 134 23.82 -29.04 17.62
C ASN A 134 25.26 -29.43 17.96
N SER A 135 25.73 -30.56 17.41
CA SER A 135 26.84 -31.39 17.94
C SER A 135 28.27 -30.79 17.91
N ASN A 136 28.41 -29.46 17.83
CA ASN A 136 29.64 -28.73 18.18
C ASN A 136 29.36 -27.33 18.80
N HIS A 137 28.20 -26.71 18.59
CA HIS A 137 27.89 -25.37 19.09
C HIS A 137 26.40 -25.18 19.36
N ILE A 138 26.10 -24.53 20.48
CA ILE A 138 24.75 -24.07 20.81
C ILE A 138 24.43 -22.82 19.99
N LEU A 139 23.43 -22.93 19.11
CA LEU A 139 22.78 -21.76 18.50
C LEU A 139 21.83 -21.14 19.52
N THR A 140 21.98 -19.85 19.79
CA THR A 140 21.05 -19.09 20.63
C THR A 140 20.01 -18.43 19.74
N ILE A 141 18.83 -19.06 19.62
CA ILE A 141 17.68 -18.37 19.03
C ILE A 141 17.11 -17.45 20.11
N THR A 142 17.08 -16.15 19.82
CA THR A 142 16.34 -15.15 20.59
C THR A 142 15.18 -14.73 19.73
N ASP A 143 14.03 -15.35 19.97
CA ASP A 143 12.81 -15.01 19.26
C ASP A 143 12.33 -13.61 19.69
N THR A 144 11.96 -12.80 18.70
CA THR A 144 11.30 -11.50 18.88
C THR A 144 10.16 -11.47 17.88
N PRO A 145 8.88 -11.40 18.34
CA PRO A 145 7.74 -11.43 17.44
C PRO A 145 7.85 -10.42 16.30
N SER A 146 7.63 -10.90 15.09
CA SER A 146 7.64 -10.08 13.87
C SER A 146 6.30 -9.35 13.74
N ASN A 147 6.27 -8.09 14.21
CA ASN A 147 5.08 -7.23 14.23
C ASN A 147 4.19 -7.40 12.99
N ILE A 148 2.97 -7.89 13.18
CA ILE A 148 1.99 -8.16 12.13
C ILE A 148 1.12 -6.91 11.93
N ALA A 149 0.82 -6.56 10.67
CA ALA A 149 -0.03 -5.41 10.38
C ALA A 149 -1.49 -5.65 10.85
N PRO A 150 -2.18 -4.63 11.39
CA PRO A 150 -3.53 -4.79 11.92
C PRO A 150 -4.54 -4.96 10.78
N THR A 151 -5.61 -5.71 11.03
CA THR A 151 -6.76 -5.77 10.13
C THR A 151 -7.73 -4.63 10.42
N LEU A 152 -8.36 -4.07 9.40
CA LEU A 152 -9.56 -3.22 9.49
C LEU A 152 -10.33 -3.38 8.17
N THR A 153 -11.59 -3.81 8.22
CA THR A 153 -12.38 -4.07 7.01
C THR A 153 -13.70 -3.29 6.93
N THR A 154 -14.23 -2.77 8.05
CA THR A 154 -15.43 -1.92 8.03
C THR A 154 -15.54 -0.99 9.25
N PHE A 155 -16.39 0.03 9.15
CA PHE A 155 -17.00 0.70 10.29
C PHE A 155 -18.48 0.31 10.36
N SER A 156 -18.92 -0.21 11.50
CA SER A 156 -20.24 -0.79 11.72
C SER A 156 -21.40 0.22 11.72
N SER A 157 -21.12 1.51 11.84
CA SER A 157 -22.09 2.60 11.78
C SER A 157 -21.40 3.93 11.43
N VAL A 158 -22.17 5.02 11.46
CA VAL A 158 -21.63 6.40 11.39
C VAL A 158 -20.73 6.68 12.60
N VAL A 159 -19.51 7.17 12.34
CA VAL A 159 -18.45 7.28 13.37
C VAL A 159 -18.71 8.43 14.34
N ALA A 160 -19.29 9.54 13.89
CA ALA A 160 -19.77 10.60 14.75
C ALA A 160 -21.00 11.30 14.14
N THR A 161 -21.71 12.05 14.99
CA THR A 161 -22.83 12.92 14.60
C THR A 161 -22.56 14.36 15.02
N GLY A 162 -22.92 15.32 14.18
CA GLY A 162 -22.87 16.76 14.48
C GLY A 162 -23.87 17.52 13.60
N SER A 163 -23.75 18.85 13.52
CA SER A 163 -24.67 19.69 12.74
C SER A 163 -23.95 20.49 11.65
N GLU A 164 -24.66 20.94 10.61
CA GLU A 164 -24.01 21.46 9.39
C GLU A 164 -23.27 22.81 9.58
N ASP A 165 -23.65 23.62 10.56
CA ASP A 165 -22.90 24.82 10.97
C ASP A 165 -21.66 24.53 11.83
N SER A 166 -21.49 23.29 12.30
CA SER A 166 -20.55 22.95 13.37
C SER A 166 -19.43 22.02 12.91
N GLN A 167 -18.27 22.18 13.55
CA GLN A 167 -17.16 21.25 13.43
C GLN A 167 -17.46 19.97 14.22
N ILE A 168 -17.46 18.84 13.53
CA ILE A 168 -17.60 17.50 14.08
C ILE A 168 -16.22 17.03 14.52
N THR A 169 -16.09 16.65 15.79
CA THR A 169 -14.89 15.99 16.31
C THR A 169 -15.03 14.49 16.13
N VAL A 170 -13.98 13.86 15.61
CA VAL A 170 -13.82 12.42 15.50
C VAL A 170 -12.51 12.07 16.22
N SER A 171 -12.61 11.49 17.40
CA SER A 171 -11.46 11.01 18.17
C SER A 171 -11.04 9.60 17.74
N PHE A 172 -9.85 9.20 18.20
CA PHE A 172 -9.40 7.81 18.09
C PHE A 172 -10.42 6.82 18.68
N ALA A 173 -11.01 7.14 19.83
CA ALA A 173 -12.00 6.28 20.49
C ALA A 173 -13.33 6.18 19.70
N ASP A 174 -13.74 7.23 18.98
CA ASP A 174 -14.95 7.17 18.14
C ASP A 174 -14.74 6.19 16.97
N LEU A 175 -13.57 6.26 16.32
CA LEU A 175 -13.16 5.32 15.27
C LEU A 175 -13.09 3.88 15.82
N GLN A 176 -12.40 3.63 16.93
CA GLN A 176 -12.34 2.31 17.56
C GLN A 176 -13.71 1.77 17.99
N SER A 177 -14.64 2.65 18.38
CA SER A 177 -15.98 2.21 18.83
C SER A 177 -16.86 1.67 17.72
N GLN A 178 -16.57 2.04 16.46
CA GLN A 178 -17.33 1.62 15.29
C GLN A 178 -16.53 0.69 14.37
N GLY A 179 -15.20 0.76 14.40
CA GLY A 179 -14.31 -0.09 13.62
C GLY A 179 -14.37 -1.55 14.06
N ASN A 180 -13.91 -2.44 13.18
CA ASN A 180 -13.67 -3.83 13.51
C ASN A 180 -12.17 -4.14 13.56
N GLU A 181 -11.33 -3.16 13.91
CA GLU A 181 -9.90 -3.35 13.85
C GLU A 181 -9.39 -4.35 14.89
N ALA A 182 -8.44 -5.17 14.47
CA ALA A 182 -7.82 -6.20 15.28
C ALA A 182 -6.33 -6.28 14.96
N ASP A 183 -5.56 -6.69 15.96
CA ASP A 183 -4.11 -6.78 15.94
C ASP A 183 -3.74 -8.10 16.61
N MET A 184 -2.82 -8.86 16.02
CA MET A 184 -2.55 -10.25 16.43
C MET A 184 -1.43 -10.36 17.46
N ASP A 185 -0.44 -9.47 17.40
CA ASP A 185 0.72 -9.46 18.31
C ASP A 185 0.99 -8.09 18.98
N GLY A 186 0.22 -7.05 18.62
CA GLY A 186 0.29 -5.72 19.21
C GLY A 186 -1.06 -5.15 19.68
N THR A 187 -1.21 -3.85 19.51
CA THR A 187 -2.43 -3.06 19.69
C THR A 187 -2.48 -1.95 18.64
N VAL A 188 -3.66 -1.67 18.08
CA VAL A 188 -3.89 -0.48 17.26
C VAL A 188 -3.67 0.78 18.11
N THR A 189 -2.76 1.65 17.68
CA THR A 189 -2.40 2.91 18.38
C THR A 189 -2.92 4.16 17.67
N ALA A 190 -3.25 4.06 16.37
CA ALA A 190 -3.73 5.17 15.56
C ALA A 190 -4.57 4.70 14.36
N PHE A 191 -5.28 5.63 13.74
CA PHE A 191 -5.78 5.52 12.37
C PHE A 191 -5.09 6.55 11.47
N VAL A 192 -4.78 6.16 10.24
CA VAL A 192 -4.12 7.04 9.26
C VAL A 192 -5.09 7.38 8.12
N ILE A 193 -5.43 8.65 8.01
CA ILE A 193 -6.36 9.21 7.02
C ILE A 193 -5.71 9.22 5.63
N LYS A 194 -6.27 8.47 4.67
CA LYS A 194 -5.73 8.32 3.32
C LYS A 194 -6.26 9.35 2.32
N ALA A 195 -7.54 9.73 2.41
CA ALA A 195 -8.15 10.77 1.60
C ALA A 195 -9.31 11.47 2.33
N VAL A 196 -9.61 12.71 1.95
CA VAL A 196 -10.82 13.44 2.38
C VAL A 196 -11.80 13.43 1.22
N ASN A 197 -13.01 12.90 1.42
CA ASN A 197 -14.00 12.69 0.38
C ASN A 197 -15.01 13.85 0.27
N SER A 198 -15.31 14.52 1.39
CA SER A 198 -16.19 15.70 1.43
C SER A 198 -15.84 16.62 2.61
N GLY A 199 -16.43 17.82 2.63
CA GLY A 199 -16.18 18.83 3.67
C GLY A 199 -14.73 19.32 3.68
N THR A 200 -14.24 19.68 4.87
CA THR A 200 -12.83 20.01 5.13
C THR A 200 -12.36 19.31 6.41
N LEU A 201 -11.09 18.90 6.46
CA LEU A 201 -10.53 18.18 7.60
C LEU A 201 -9.30 18.93 8.16
N ARG A 202 -9.25 19.08 9.49
CA ARG A 202 -8.08 19.50 10.25
C ARG A 202 -7.70 18.39 11.24
N ILE A 203 -6.42 18.26 11.58
CA ILE A 203 -5.92 17.30 12.56
C ILE A 203 -4.97 18.02 13.53
N GLY A 204 -5.08 17.68 14.82
CA GLY A 204 -4.29 18.21 15.93
C GLY A 204 -4.83 17.75 17.29
N SER A 205 -4.23 18.23 18.37
CA SER A 205 -4.63 17.89 19.75
C SER A 205 -5.73 18.78 20.34
N ASP A 206 -6.09 19.86 19.64
CA ASP A 206 -7.17 20.78 20.00
C ASP A 206 -7.73 21.49 18.74
N ALA A 207 -9.04 21.72 18.71
CA ALA A 207 -9.77 22.28 17.57
C ALA A 207 -9.33 23.70 17.13
N LEU A 208 -8.76 24.51 18.02
CA LEU A 208 -8.23 25.83 17.69
C LEU A 208 -6.83 25.74 17.10
N THR A 209 -6.03 24.76 17.51
CA THR A 209 -4.61 24.61 17.09
C THR A 209 -4.40 23.64 15.92
N ALA A 210 -5.36 22.76 15.64
CA ALA A 210 -5.30 21.78 14.55
C ALA A 210 -5.01 22.42 13.18
N THR A 211 -4.13 21.80 12.39
CA THR A 211 -3.80 22.27 11.02
C THR A 211 -4.53 21.44 9.97
N ALA A 212 -4.63 21.92 8.73
CA ALA A 212 -5.32 21.20 7.66
C ALA A 212 -4.71 19.80 7.44
N TRP A 213 -5.56 18.84 7.05
CA TRP A 213 -5.10 17.50 6.66
C TRP A 213 -4.10 17.57 5.50
N SER A 214 -3.06 16.74 5.58
CA SER A 214 -2.07 16.52 4.52
C SER A 214 -1.37 15.18 4.75
N ALA A 215 -0.59 14.70 3.78
CA ALA A 215 0.15 13.43 3.92
C ALA A 215 1.17 13.40 5.09
N SER A 216 1.50 14.56 5.68
CA SER A 216 2.34 14.69 6.90
C SER A 216 1.57 15.15 8.14
N ASN A 217 0.25 15.30 8.04
CA ASN A 217 -0.68 15.54 9.16
C ASN A 217 -1.99 14.78 8.88
N ASN A 218 -1.92 13.45 9.04
CA ASN A 218 -2.96 12.48 8.67
C ASN A 218 -3.30 11.47 9.78
N THR A 219 -2.69 11.56 10.96
CA THR A 219 -2.82 10.55 12.02
C THR A 219 -3.84 10.98 13.07
N VAL A 220 -4.77 10.09 13.42
CA VAL A 220 -5.70 10.23 14.55
C VAL A 220 -5.30 9.19 15.60
N ASP A 221 -4.94 9.64 16.80
CA ASP A 221 -4.35 8.81 17.86
C ASP A 221 -4.82 9.27 19.25
N ALA A 222 -4.29 8.69 20.33
CA ALA A 222 -4.66 9.05 21.71
C ALA A 222 -4.37 10.53 22.10
N SER A 223 -3.65 11.27 21.27
CA SER A 223 -3.30 12.69 21.43
C SER A 223 -3.73 13.60 20.28
N HIS A 224 -4.10 13.07 19.10
CA HIS A 224 -4.55 13.82 17.93
C HIS A 224 -5.96 13.40 17.48
N GLN A 225 -6.83 14.36 17.24
CA GLN A 225 -8.21 14.16 16.81
C GLN A 225 -8.42 14.69 15.38
N ALA A 226 -9.36 14.07 14.67
CA ALA A 226 -9.88 14.58 13.41
C ALA A 226 -10.99 15.62 13.69
N TYR A 227 -10.82 16.81 13.13
CA TYR A 227 -11.74 17.93 13.23
C TYR A 227 -12.31 18.22 11.84
N TRP A 228 -13.45 17.60 11.54
CA TRP A 228 -14.09 17.66 10.24
C TRP A 228 -15.21 18.69 10.25
N THR A 229 -15.30 19.52 9.21
CA THR A 229 -16.37 20.49 9.02
C THR A 229 -17.05 20.20 7.68
N PRO A 230 -18.38 20.01 7.64
CA PRO A 230 -19.11 19.76 6.40
C PRO A 230 -18.99 20.92 5.42
N ALA A 231 -19.47 20.70 4.19
CA ALA A 231 -19.74 21.81 3.29
C ALA A 231 -20.97 22.60 3.80
N LEU A 232 -21.05 23.89 3.48
CA LEU A 232 -22.16 24.75 3.84
C LEU A 232 -23.51 24.13 3.38
N ASN A 233 -24.44 23.96 4.33
CA ASN A 233 -25.76 23.35 4.16
C ASN A 233 -25.73 21.90 3.63
N ALA A 234 -24.70 21.12 3.99
CA ALA A 234 -24.58 19.69 3.66
C ALA A 234 -24.95 18.81 4.87
N ASN A 235 -26.11 18.17 4.78
CA ASN A 235 -26.74 17.36 5.83
C ASN A 235 -26.96 15.90 5.39
N GLY A 236 -27.38 15.06 6.34
CA GLY A 236 -27.57 13.61 6.18
C GLY A 236 -26.30 12.80 6.46
N THR A 237 -26.27 11.54 6.01
CA THR A 237 -25.08 10.68 6.13
C THR A 237 -24.10 10.97 5.00
N LEU A 238 -22.91 11.44 5.34
CA LEU A 238 -21.89 11.92 4.40
C LEU A 238 -20.59 11.10 4.49
N ASN A 239 -20.05 10.75 3.34
CA ASN A 239 -18.72 10.14 3.21
C ASN A 239 -17.66 11.22 3.49
N ALA A 240 -17.09 11.23 4.69
CA ALA A 240 -16.23 12.31 5.14
C ALA A 240 -14.78 12.14 4.66
N PHE A 241 -14.17 10.99 4.97
CA PHE A 241 -12.79 10.66 4.68
C PHE A 241 -12.56 9.13 4.72
N THR A 242 -11.43 8.64 4.23
CA THR A 242 -11.02 7.24 4.34
C THR A 242 -9.83 7.06 5.28
N ALA A 243 -9.73 5.90 5.95
CA ALA A 243 -8.70 5.59 6.92
C ALA A 243 -8.21 4.13 6.83
N VAL A 244 -7.02 3.88 7.41
CA VAL A 244 -6.48 2.55 7.76
C VAL A 244 -6.20 2.50 9.26
N ALA A 245 -6.20 1.33 9.89
CA ALA A 245 -5.68 1.14 11.25
C ALA A 245 -4.15 1.08 11.25
N LYS A 246 -3.51 1.38 12.39
CA LYS A 246 -2.05 1.36 12.58
C LYS A 246 -1.67 0.82 13.97
N ASP A 247 -0.78 -0.15 14.01
CA ASP A 247 -0.34 -0.85 15.24
C ASP A 247 0.71 -0.06 16.06
N ASN A 248 1.37 -0.72 17.02
CA ASN A 248 2.46 -0.16 17.83
C ASN A 248 3.88 -0.34 17.24
N GLY A 249 4.09 -1.18 16.22
CA GLY A 249 5.36 -1.28 15.49
C GLY A 249 5.47 -0.30 14.32
N GLY A 250 4.34 0.21 13.86
CA GLY A 250 4.19 1.18 12.79
C GLY A 250 3.62 0.64 11.47
N LEU A 251 3.14 -0.61 11.38
CA LEU A 251 2.48 -1.11 10.16
C LEU A 251 1.01 -0.67 10.11
N GLU A 252 0.43 -0.72 8.90
CA GLU A 252 -0.90 -0.17 8.60
C GLU A 252 -1.78 -1.21 7.88
N SER A 253 -3.08 -1.19 8.14
CA SER A 253 -4.02 -2.13 7.52
C SER A 253 -4.09 -1.95 6.00
N VAL A 254 -4.04 -3.06 5.26
CA VAL A 254 -4.00 -3.06 3.77
C VAL A 254 -5.24 -2.37 3.18
N SER A 255 -6.42 -2.66 3.73
CA SER A 255 -7.70 -2.10 3.27
C SER A 255 -7.91 -0.67 3.76
N THR A 256 -8.22 0.25 2.84
CA THR A 256 -8.57 1.64 3.12
C THR A 256 -10.08 1.80 3.19
N ILE A 257 -10.62 2.06 4.37
CA ILE A 257 -12.06 1.99 4.69
C ILE A 257 -12.70 3.39 4.76
N GLN A 258 -13.94 3.52 4.29
CA GLN A 258 -14.71 4.77 4.29
C GLN A 258 -15.29 5.08 5.67
N VAL A 259 -14.90 6.22 6.24
CA VAL A 259 -15.58 6.82 7.40
C VAL A 259 -16.77 7.63 6.93
N THR A 260 -17.93 7.37 7.54
CA THR A 260 -19.17 8.12 7.33
C THR A 260 -19.57 8.86 8.60
N LEU A 261 -20.06 10.09 8.44
CA LEU A 261 -20.53 10.95 9.53
C LEU A 261 -21.98 11.34 9.28
N ASN A 262 -22.77 11.50 10.34
CA ASN A 262 -24.15 11.98 10.22
C ASN A 262 -24.25 13.47 10.58
N VAL A 263 -24.86 14.26 9.71
CA VAL A 263 -24.95 15.71 9.86
C VAL A 263 -26.41 16.13 9.96
N THR A 264 -26.80 16.72 11.09
CA THR A 264 -28.16 17.20 11.35
C THR A 264 -28.34 18.63 10.86
N LEU A 265 -29.55 18.93 10.37
CA LEU A 265 -29.94 20.27 9.98
C LEU A 265 -29.80 21.29 11.13
N VAL A 266 -29.47 22.54 10.80
CA VAL A 266 -29.62 23.70 11.69
C VAL A 266 -30.46 24.75 10.95
N ASN A 267 -31.53 25.25 11.59
CA ASN A 267 -32.40 26.24 10.97
C ASN A 267 -31.68 27.59 10.81
N ASP A 268 -31.45 28.00 9.57
CA ASP A 268 -30.91 29.30 9.20
C ASP A 268 -32.01 30.38 9.24
N ALA A 269 -31.67 31.66 9.26
CA ALA A 269 -32.69 32.73 9.35
C ALA A 269 -33.08 33.28 7.96
N PRO A 270 -34.38 33.52 7.66
CA PRO A 270 -34.81 34.06 6.38
C PRO A 270 -34.19 35.43 6.09
N VAL A 271 -33.90 35.71 4.82
CA VAL A 271 -33.25 36.95 4.39
C VAL A 271 -34.12 37.80 3.47
N ILE A 272 -33.91 39.13 3.49
CA ILE A 272 -34.52 40.05 2.53
C ILE A 272 -33.78 39.92 1.19
N ALA A 273 -34.44 39.33 0.20
CA ALA A 273 -33.94 39.31 -1.16
C ALA A 273 -34.26 40.62 -1.88
N HIS A 274 -35.49 41.15 -1.76
CA HIS A 274 -35.94 42.38 -2.43
C HIS A 274 -36.81 43.26 -1.51
N ALA A 275 -36.34 44.47 -1.20
CA ALA A 275 -36.97 45.40 -0.26
C ALA A 275 -38.32 45.98 -0.74
N LEU A 276 -39.16 46.37 0.23
CA LEU A 276 -40.50 46.90 0.04
C LEU A 276 -40.51 48.38 -0.41
N ASN A 277 -41.69 48.89 -0.80
CA ASN A 277 -41.85 50.21 -1.41
C ASN A 277 -43.04 50.98 -0.82
N ASP A 278 -42.85 52.27 -0.55
CA ASP A 278 -43.84 53.20 0.02
C ASP A 278 -45.16 53.32 -0.78
N GLN A 279 -46.25 53.61 -0.07
CA GLN A 279 -47.64 53.58 -0.55
C GLN A 279 -48.44 54.83 -0.13
N THR A 280 -49.55 55.13 -0.81
CA THR A 280 -50.44 56.28 -0.48
C THR A 280 -51.92 56.00 -0.74
N THR A 281 -52.82 56.62 0.02
CA THR A 281 -54.28 56.59 -0.17
C THR A 281 -54.96 57.84 0.43
N ASN A 282 -56.29 57.94 0.35
CA ASN A 282 -57.10 59.02 0.94
C ASN A 282 -58.13 58.45 1.94
N GLU A 283 -58.68 59.28 2.83
CA GLU A 283 -59.83 58.86 3.66
C GLU A 283 -60.98 58.31 2.81
N SER A 284 -61.76 57.41 3.39
CA SER A 284 -62.91 56.74 2.76
C SER A 284 -62.61 55.99 1.45
N THR A 285 -61.34 55.79 1.11
CA THR A 285 -60.90 55.14 -0.14
C THR A 285 -60.26 53.78 0.16
N ALA A 286 -60.75 52.72 -0.49
CA ALA A 286 -60.21 51.38 -0.30
C ALA A 286 -58.77 51.27 -0.84
N PHE A 287 -57.87 50.79 0.01
CA PHE A 287 -56.47 50.49 -0.25
C PHE A 287 -56.27 48.97 -0.34
N ILE A 288 -55.45 48.52 -1.30
CA ILE A 288 -55.03 47.12 -1.48
C ILE A 288 -53.58 47.11 -1.97
N TYR A 289 -52.72 46.31 -1.33
CA TYR A 289 -51.31 46.11 -1.72
C TYR A 289 -50.87 44.67 -1.40
N THR A 290 -50.24 43.97 -2.36
CA THR A 290 -49.73 42.60 -2.18
C THR A 290 -48.22 42.60 -2.27
N ILE A 291 -47.58 41.92 -1.33
CA ILE A 291 -46.11 41.79 -1.24
C ILE A 291 -45.60 40.85 -2.34
N PRO A 292 -44.48 41.19 -3.01
CA PRO A 292 -43.85 40.31 -4.01
C PRO A 292 -43.51 38.91 -3.45
N ALA A 293 -43.47 37.91 -4.32
CA ALA A 293 -43.26 36.53 -3.90
C ALA A 293 -41.81 36.21 -3.50
N ASP A 294 -40.91 37.08 -3.95
CA ASP A 294 -39.46 37.05 -3.99
C ASP A 294 -38.83 38.16 -3.12
N SER A 295 -39.62 38.85 -2.29
CA SER A 295 -39.08 39.83 -1.31
C SER A 295 -38.27 39.18 -0.19
N PHE A 296 -38.60 37.95 0.19
CA PHE A 296 -37.94 37.18 1.25
C PHE A 296 -37.65 35.78 0.74
N THR A 297 -36.49 35.25 1.10
CA THR A 297 -36.05 33.90 0.74
C THR A 297 -35.43 33.22 1.95
N ASP A 298 -35.63 31.92 2.04
CA ASP A 298 -34.88 31.07 2.95
C ASP A 298 -33.85 30.23 2.18
N VAL A 299 -32.86 29.72 2.90
CA VAL A 299 -31.87 28.76 2.37
C VAL A 299 -32.23 27.32 2.76
N ASP A 300 -33.04 27.12 3.82
CA ASP A 300 -33.49 25.80 4.24
C ASP A 300 -34.48 25.15 3.25
N VAL A 301 -34.10 23.98 2.74
CA VAL A 301 -34.75 23.35 1.59
C VAL A 301 -36.04 22.63 2.00
N GLY A 302 -37.11 23.40 2.04
CA GLY A 302 -38.47 22.92 2.33
C GLY A 302 -39.26 23.85 3.23
N ASP A 303 -38.63 24.88 3.78
CA ASP A 303 -39.22 25.68 4.85
C ASP A 303 -40.35 26.61 4.40
N THR A 304 -41.27 26.91 5.32
CA THR A 304 -42.52 27.59 5.00
C THR A 304 -42.64 28.93 5.71
N LEU A 305 -42.20 29.99 5.03
CA LEU A 305 -42.20 31.35 5.55
C LEU A 305 -43.61 31.84 5.93
N SER A 306 -43.77 32.15 7.21
CA SER A 306 -44.92 32.84 7.78
C SER A 306 -44.69 34.36 7.78
N TYR A 307 -45.77 35.15 7.72
CA TYR A 307 -45.70 36.61 7.59
C TYR A 307 -46.59 37.30 8.63
N GLN A 308 -46.01 38.24 9.37
CA GLN A 308 -46.72 39.08 10.34
C GLN A 308 -46.46 40.56 10.05
N ALA A 309 -47.51 41.38 10.08
CA ALA A 309 -47.39 42.82 9.87
C ALA A 309 -47.78 43.59 11.14
N SER A 310 -46.94 44.55 11.54
CA SER A 310 -47.16 45.47 12.64
C SER A 310 -46.91 46.92 12.19
N GLN A 311 -47.18 47.89 13.06
CA GLN A 311 -46.54 49.20 12.93
C GLN A 311 -45.05 49.07 13.31
N ILE A 312 -44.21 50.02 12.89
CA ILE A 312 -42.76 49.96 13.10
C ILE A 312 -42.34 49.94 14.58
N ASP A 313 -43.18 50.48 15.47
CA ASP A 313 -42.99 50.44 16.93
C ASP A 313 -43.41 49.11 17.59
N GLY A 314 -43.88 48.13 16.80
CA GLY A 314 -44.38 46.85 17.27
C GLY A 314 -45.85 46.85 17.71
N SER A 315 -46.55 47.99 17.66
CA SER A 315 -47.99 48.02 17.90
C SER A 315 -48.77 47.36 16.75
N VAL A 316 -49.96 46.83 17.04
CA VAL A 316 -50.82 46.21 16.03
C VAL A 316 -51.20 47.19 14.92
N LEU A 317 -51.48 46.70 13.72
CA LEU A 317 -51.98 47.54 12.63
C LEU A 317 -53.27 48.27 13.06
N PRO A 318 -53.46 49.53 12.67
CA PRO A 318 -54.70 50.26 12.94
C PRO A 318 -55.91 49.51 12.35
N ALA A 319 -57.00 49.39 13.10
CA ALA A 319 -58.15 48.52 12.78
C ALA A 319 -58.88 48.77 11.43
N TRP A 320 -58.51 49.81 10.68
CA TRP A 320 -58.98 50.05 9.31
C TRP A 320 -58.16 49.30 8.24
N LEU A 321 -56.97 48.80 8.58
CA LEU A 321 -56.00 48.16 7.71
C LEU A 321 -55.69 46.74 8.23
N SER A 322 -56.02 45.74 7.42
CA SER A 322 -55.78 44.32 7.72
C SER A 322 -54.71 43.75 6.78
N PHE A 323 -53.89 42.85 7.30
CA PHE A 323 -52.94 42.06 6.52
C PHE A 323 -53.37 40.59 6.51
N ASN A 324 -53.55 40.02 5.32
CA ASN A 324 -53.78 38.59 5.13
C ASN A 324 -52.45 37.92 4.82
N ALA A 325 -51.87 37.21 5.81
CA ALA A 325 -50.61 36.49 5.66
C ALA A 325 -50.64 35.44 4.54
N ALA A 326 -51.74 34.69 4.40
CA ALA A 326 -51.86 33.60 3.43
C ALA A 326 -51.93 34.07 1.96
N THR A 327 -52.31 35.33 1.71
CA THR A 327 -52.23 35.97 0.38
C THR A 327 -51.14 37.03 0.28
N ARG A 328 -50.44 37.31 1.39
CA ARG A 328 -49.51 38.43 1.60
C ARG A 328 -50.08 39.78 1.18
N THR A 329 -51.36 40.03 1.49
CA THR A 329 -52.10 41.22 1.03
C THR A 329 -52.53 42.12 2.18
N PHE A 330 -52.10 43.38 2.15
CA PHE A 330 -52.71 44.48 2.90
C PHE A 330 -54.00 44.94 2.23
N SER A 331 -55.06 45.15 3.00
CA SER A 331 -56.32 45.74 2.52
C SER A 331 -57.03 46.53 3.62
N GLY A 332 -57.70 47.63 3.25
CA GLY A 332 -58.36 48.49 4.25
C GLY A 332 -59.02 49.73 3.67
N THR A 333 -59.79 50.46 4.49
CA THR A 333 -60.39 51.75 4.11
C THR A 333 -60.24 52.73 5.28
N PRO A 334 -59.30 53.69 5.22
CA PRO A 334 -59.03 54.57 6.35
C PRO A 334 -60.18 55.55 6.60
N SER A 335 -60.45 55.82 7.87
CA SER A 335 -61.36 56.88 8.29
C SER A 335 -60.65 58.23 8.40
N SER A 336 -61.42 59.28 8.66
CA SER A 336 -60.92 60.62 8.94
C SER A 336 -60.09 60.73 10.24
N ALA A 337 -60.08 59.69 11.08
CA ALA A 337 -59.20 59.59 12.25
C ALA A 337 -57.81 59.00 11.92
N ASN A 338 -57.57 58.58 10.66
CA ASN A 338 -56.37 57.85 10.26
C ASN A 338 -55.41 58.64 9.37
N ILE A 339 -55.58 59.96 9.35
CA ILE A 339 -54.82 60.94 8.58
C ILE A 339 -53.38 61.02 9.06
N GLY A 340 -52.41 61.02 8.13
CA GLY A 340 -50.99 61.11 8.42
C GLY A 340 -50.19 60.03 7.69
N ASN A 341 -49.01 59.72 8.23
CA ASN A 341 -48.13 58.68 7.74
C ASN A 341 -48.17 57.49 8.72
N LEU A 342 -48.22 56.28 8.20
CA LEU A 342 -48.24 55.02 8.93
C LEU A 342 -47.04 54.17 8.47
N ASN A 343 -46.04 53.99 9.33
CA ASN A 343 -44.89 53.14 9.02
C ASN A 343 -45.19 51.71 9.44
N ILE A 344 -45.16 50.80 8.46
CA ILE A 344 -45.56 49.40 8.58
C ILE A 344 -44.30 48.55 8.50
N LYS A 345 -44.09 47.70 9.50
CA LYS A 345 -43.04 46.68 9.49
C LYS A 345 -43.67 45.33 9.12
N LEU A 346 -43.12 44.67 8.12
CA LEU A 346 -43.45 43.29 7.78
C LEU A 346 -42.31 42.39 8.29
N THR A 347 -42.64 41.49 9.21
CA THR A 347 -41.75 40.46 9.72
C THR A 347 -42.07 39.14 9.04
N THR A 348 -41.03 38.46 8.54
CA THR A 348 -41.10 37.13 7.93
C THR A 348 -40.36 36.15 8.83
N THR A 349 -40.97 35.01 9.12
CA THR A 349 -40.55 34.06 10.16
C THR A 349 -40.65 32.63 9.63
N ASP A 350 -39.57 31.86 9.77
CA ASP A 350 -39.48 30.43 9.41
C ASP A 350 -40.27 29.52 10.37
N ILE A 351 -40.13 28.19 10.24
CA ILE A 351 -40.80 27.23 11.11
C ILE A 351 -40.17 27.09 12.52
N ALA A 352 -38.87 27.38 12.70
CA ALA A 352 -38.21 27.35 14.01
C ALA A 352 -38.29 28.67 14.79
N SER A 353 -38.95 29.68 14.22
CA SER A 353 -39.16 31.04 14.75
C SER A 353 -37.96 32.00 14.70
N ALA A 354 -36.96 31.77 13.85
CA ALA A 354 -36.04 32.86 13.46
C ALA A 354 -36.72 33.77 12.42
N SER A 355 -36.24 35.01 12.26
CA SER A 355 -36.99 36.03 11.51
C SER A 355 -36.18 37.23 11.05
N VAL A 356 -36.66 37.84 9.96
CA VAL A 356 -36.19 39.12 9.44
C VAL A 356 -37.36 40.08 9.27
N SER A 357 -37.10 41.39 9.25
CA SER A 357 -38.13 42.41 9.05
C SER A 357 -37.68 43.46 8.05
N ASP A 358 -38.60 43.91 7.21
CA ASP A 358 -38.46 45.09 6.34
C ASP A 358 -39.63 46.06 6.58
N ASP A 359 -39.49 47.35 6.22
CA ASP A 359 -40.50 48.37 6.49
C ASP A 359 -40.81 49.32 5.32
N PHE A 360 -42.04 49.84 5.29
CA PHE A 360 -42.51 50.81 4.30
C PHE A 360 -43.55 51.77 4.89
N MET A 361 -43.70 52.94 4.29
CA MET A 361 -44.63 53.99 4.74
C MET A 361 -45.92 54.01 3.91
N LEU A 362 -47.06 54.23 4.58
CA LEU A 362 -48.39 54.43 3.97
C LEU A 362 -49.00 55.78 4.39
N VAL A 363 -49.37 56.63 3.44
CA VAL A 363 -49.89 58.00 3.70
C VAL A 363 -51.41 58.12 3.49
N VAL A 364 -52.11 58.93 4.31
CA VAL A 364 -53.58 59.12 4.37
C VAL A 364 -53.96 60.61 4.62
N ALA A 365 -55.10 61.11 4.10
CA ALA A 365 -55.58 62.51 4.21
C ALA A 365 -57.11 62.64 4.51
N GLY A 366 -57.62 63.66 5.26
CA GLY A 366 -59.06 63.72 5.66
C GLY A 366 -59.66 64.85 6.55
N THR A 367 -60.78 64.57 7.28
CA THR A 367 -61.75 65.52 7.96
C THR A 367 -62.18 65.23 9.46
N VAL A 368 -63.10 65.97 10.16
CA VAL A 368 -62.99 66.25 11.66
C VAL A 368 -64.20 66.18 12.70
N THR A 369 -64.02 65.45 13.84
CA THR A 369 -64.34 65.74 15.33
C THR A 369 -65.78 65.72 16.01
N PRO A 370 -66.01 65.71 17.39
CA PRO A 370 -65.44 65.02 18.62
C PRO A 370 -66.45 64.60 19.84
N PRO A 371 -66.04 63.97 21.00
CA PRO A 371 -66.92 63.44 22.14
C PRO A 371 -66.55 63.69 23.68
N LEU A 372 -67.31 63.14 24.69
CA LEU A 372 -67.19 63.14 26.23
C LEU A 372 -68.20 62.10 26.91
N PRO A 373 -68.41 61.77 28.26
CA PRO A 373 -67.91 62.21 29.64
C PRO A 373 -67.53 61.07 30.69
N VAL A 374 -67.89 61.09 32.03
CA VAL A 374 -67.23 60.32 33.20
C VAL A 374 -68.07 59.92 34.49
N ASN A 375 -67.62 58.96 35.39
CA ASN A 375 -68.27 58.26 36.58
C ASN A 375 -67.43 58.03 37.92
N HIS A 376 -67.87 57.18 38.90
CA HIS A 376 -67.22 56.70 40.18
C HIS A 376 -66.83 55.17 40.27
N ASN A 377 -67.00 54.43 41.42
CA ASN A 377 -66.42 53.08 41.77
C ASN A 377 -67.20 52.13 42.79
N PRO A 378 -67.11 50.77 42.68
CA PRO A 378 -67.65 49.73 43.61
C PRO A 378 -66.95 49.42 44.96
N THR A 379 -67.58 48.58 45.82
CA THR A 379 -67.05 48.07 47.11
C THR A 379 -67.48 46.62 47.49
N GLY A 380 -66.70 45.88 48.31
CA GLY A 380 -67.13 44.60 48.92
C GLY A 380 -66.01 43.58 49.21
N SER A 381 -66.37 42.30 49.44
CA SER A 381 -65.43 41.16 49.56
C SER A 381 -66.09 39.80 49.27
N ALA A 382 -65.41 38.93 48.52
CA ALA A 382 -65.93 37.62 48.10
C ALA A 382 -66.21 36.66 49.27
N ASN A 383 -67.31 35.90 49.20
CA ASN A 383 -67.71 34.97 50.26
C ASN A 383 -68.39 33.66 49.79
N ALA A 384 -68.28 33.30 48.51
CA ALA A 384 -68.88 32.09 47.97
C ALA A 384 -68.13 30.81 48.41
N VAL A 385 -68.84 29.68 48.42
CA VAL A 385 -68.28 28.34 48.64
C VAL A 385 -68.34 27.58 47.32
N LEU A 386 -67.19 27.47 46.66
CA LEU A 386 -67.06 26.71 45.42
C LEU A 386 -67.04 25.19 45.70
N ILE A 387 -67.65 24.43 44.80
CA ILE A 387 -67.63 22.95 44.85
C ILE A 387 -66.24 22.47 44.41
N ALA A 388 -65.67 21.47 45.07
CA ALA A 388 -64.37 20.89 44.69
C ALA A 388 -64.40 20.25 43.29
N GLY A 389 -63.30 20.38 42.56
CA GLY A 389 -63.08 19.73 41.27
C GLY A 389 -62.20 18.49 41.37
N VAL A 390 -61.98 17.85 40.23
CA VAL A 390 -60.88 16.89 40.00
C VAL A 390 -59.93 17.51 38.97
N GLU A 391 -58.69 17.05 38.90
CA GLU A 391 -57.78 17.48 37.83
C GLU A 391 -58.22 16.96 36.44
N ASP A 392 -57.59 17.53 35.40
CA ASP A 392 -57.84 17.30 33.96
C ASP A 392 -59.28 17.49 33.45
N THR A 393 -60.20 17.89 34.34
CA THR A 393 -61.59 18.20 34.05
C THR A 393 -61.83 19.70 34.17
N ALA A 394 -62.39 20.30 33.12
CA ALA A 394 -62.70 21.73 33.12
C ALA A 394 -63.78 22.08 34.17
N TYR A 395 -63.46 23.04 35.03
CA TYR A 395 -64.26 23.47 36.17
C TYR A 395 -65.09 24.73 35.82
N ILE A 396 -66.40 24.74 36.09
CA ILE A 396 -67.29 25.85 35.71
C ILE A 396 -67.70 26.65 36.95
N VAL A 397 -67.56 27.98 36.89
CA VAL A 397 -67.95 28.95 37.93
C VAL A 397 -68.90 30.02 37.37
N SER A 398 -69.87 30.49 38.16
CA SER A 398 -70.79 31.55 37.72
C SER A 398 -70.37 32.95 38.15
N VAL A 399 -70.75 33.96 37.35
CA VAL A 399 -70.65 35.39 37.73
C VAL A 399 -71.37 35.67 39.05
N THR A 400 -72.49 34.98 39.32
CA THR A 400 -73.29 35.17 40.53
C THR A 400 -72.53 34.73 41.80
N ASP A 401 -71.74 33.65 41.71
CA ASP A 401 -70.89 33.20 42.83
C ASP A 401 -69.74 34.18 43.06
N LEU A 402 -69.14 34.69 41.99
CA LEU A 402 -68.01 35.63 42.06
C LEU A 402 -68.43 37.04 42.51
N LEU A 403 -69.67 37.47 42.25
CA LEU A 403 -70.25 38.72 42.76
C LEU A 403 -70.80 38.62 44.19
N ALA A 404 -70.79 37.44 44.81
CA ALA A 404 -71.31 37.25 46.16
C ALA A 404 -70.47 38.02 47.21
N GLY A 405 -71.05 39.10 47.75
CA GLY A 405 -70.45 39.94 48.81
C GLY A 405 -70.10 41.38 48.43
N PHE A 406 -70.59 41.90 47.29
CA PHE A 406 -70.25 43.25 46.79
C PHE A 406 -71.47 44.15 46.49
N SER A 407 -71.25 45.46 46.47
CA SER A 407 -72.25 46.51 46.21
C SER A 407 -71.65 47.84 45.72
N ASP A 408 -72.39 48.56 44.88
CA ASP A 408 -72.04 49.89 44.38
C ASP A 408 -72.78 51.04 45.11
N SER A 409 -72.27 52.28 45.04
CA SER A 409 -72.86 53.48 45.67
C SER A 409 -73.70 54.39 44.79
N ASP A 410 -73.47 54.44 43.47
CA ASP A 410 -74.33 55.19 42.53
C ASP A 410 -75.57 54.38 42.13
N GLY A 411 -75.54 53.06 42.37
CA GLY A 411 -76.61 52.11 42.08
C GLY A 411 -76.37 51.33 40.78
N ASP A 412 -75.13 51.35 40.28
CA ASP A 412 -74.76 50.71 39.03
C ASP A 412 -74.74 49.17 39.11
N SER A 413 -74.82 48.54 37.94
CA SER A 413 -74.95 47.08 37.81
C SER A 413 -73.56 46.43 37.81
N LEU A 414 -73.16 45.90 38.97
CA LEU A 414 -71.88 45.21 39.11
C LEU A 414 -71.72 44.05 38.13
N SER A 415 -70.55 44.00 37.50
CA SER A 415 -70.07 42.90 36.66
C SER A 415 -68.61 42.59 36.99
N ILE A 416 -68.02 41.57 36.36
CA ILE A 416 -66.59 41.25 36.56
C ILE A 416 -65.82 41.29 35.23
N THR A 417 -64.56 41.73 35.31
CA THR A 417 -63.56 41.69 34.25
C THR A 417 -62.32 40.96 34.74
N ASP A 418 -61.42 40.64 33.81
CA ASP A 418 -60.04 40.20 34.11
C ASP A 418 -59.95 38.97 35.05
N LEU A 419 -60.93 38.06 34.96
CA LEU A 419 -60.90 36.78 35.66
C LEU A 419 -59.76 35.92 35.12
N THR A 420 -58.84 35.58 36.02
CA THR A 420 -57.64 34.78 35.79
C THR A 420 -57.57 33.66 36.83
N ALA A 421 -56.86 32.58 36.50
CA ALA A 421 -56.52 31.50 37.41
C ALA A 421 -55.00 31.47 37.62
N ASN A 422 -54.53 31.07 38.81
CA ASN A 422 -53.08 30.91 39.04
C ASN A 422 -52.47 29.70 38.31
N GLN A 423 -53.28 28.70 37.96
CA GLN A 423 -52.92 27.51 37.21
C GLN A 423 -53.99 27.27 36.14
N GLY A 424 -53.58 27.05 34.89
CA GLY A 424 -54.50 26.85 33.77
C GLY A 424 -55.03 28.14 33.11
N THR A 425 -56.17 28.03 32.44
CA THR A 425 -56.76 29.06 31.57
C THR A 425 -58.23 29.33 31.89
N VAL A 426 -58.72 30.51 31.50
CA VAL A 426 -60.10 30.98 31.75
C VAL A 426 -60.79 31.32 30.43
N LEU A 427 -61.96 30.72 30.18
CA LEU A 427 -62.83 31.01 29.04
C LEU A 427 -64.16 31.60 29.54
N ASN A 428 -64.54 32.77 29.03
CA ASN A 428 -65.88 33.32 29.26
C ASN A 428 -66.89 32.64 28.32
N ASN A 429 -67.90 31.98 28.89
CA ASN A 429 -68.92 31.26 28.12
C ASN A 429 -70.01 32.21 27.56
N ASN A 430 -69.89 33.52 27.79
CA ASN A 430 -70.81 34.59 27.35
C ASN A 430 -72.28 34.41 27.78
N ASN A 431 -72.51 33.61 28.83
CA ASN A 431 -73.83 33.26 29.36
C ASN A 431 -73.97 33.50 30.88
N GLY A 432 -73.01 34.19 31.50
CA GLY A 432 -72.92 34.37 32.96
C GLY A 432 -72.09 33.30 33.70
N THR A 433 -71.37 32.44 32.97
CA THR A 433 -70.40 31.48 33.53
C THR A 433 -69.04 31.55 32.85
N PHE A 434 -68.01 31.10 33.55
CA PHE A 434 -66.67 30.90 33.03
C PHE A 434 -66.29 29.42 33.16
N THR A 435 -65.60 28.92 32.15
CA THR A 435 -64.93 27.61 32.18
C THR A 435 -63.47 27.84 32.54
N ILE A 436 -63.03 27.28 33.65
CA ILE A 436 -61.62 27.23 34.07
C ILE A 436 -61.08 25.87 33.66
N THR A 437 -60.08 25.84 32.78
CA THR A 437 -59.37 24.59 32.46
C THR A 437 -58.05 24.62 33.23
N PRO A 438 -57.84 23.78 34.26
CA PRO A 438 -56.59 23.74 35.01
C PRO A 438 -55.37 23.48 34.12
N THR A 439 -54.16 23.70 34.66
CA THR A 439 -52.97 23.07 34.07
C THR A 439 -53.17 21.56 34.12
N ALA A 440 -52.75 20.83 33.08
CA ALA A 440 -52.83 19.37 33.08
C ALA A 440 -52.06 18.79 34.27
N ASN A 441 -52.57 17.69 34.85
CA ASN A 441 -51.94 16.97 35.95
C ASN A 441 -51.68 17.88 37.19
N TYR A 442 -52.57 18.85 37.45
CA TYR A 442 -52.50 19.77 38.60
C TYR A 442 -53.66 19.60 39.59
N ASN A 443 -53.38 18.91 40.69
CA ASN A 443 -54.23 18.83 41.88
C ASN A 443 -53.81 19.86 42.96
N GLY A 444 -54.68 20.08 43.96
CA GLY A 444 -54.49 21.05 45.04
C GLY A 444 -55.27 22.36 44.88
N VAL A 445 -54.76 23.47 45.45
CA VAL A 445 -55.54 24.71 45.63
C VAL A 445 -55.39 25.67 44.43
N LEU A 446 -56.45 25.73 43.63
CA LEU A 446 -56.64 26.67 42.53
C LEU A 446 -57.21 28.01 43.05
N ASN A 447 -56.58 29.11 42.68
CA ASN A 447 -56.98 30.47 43.05
C ASN A 447 -57.41 31.26 41.81
N LEU A 448 -58.62 31.81 41.86
CA LEU A 448 -59.21 32.65 40.83
C LEU A 448 -59.14 34.12 41.28
N SER A 449 -58.55 34.99 40.46
CA SER A 449 -58.39 36.43 40.73
C SER A 449 -59.12 37.25 39.67
N TYR A 450 -59.86 38.28 40.07
CA TYR A 450 -60.73 39.05 39.16
C TYR A 450 -60.94 40.49 39.62
N ILE A 451 -61.43 41.33 38.71
CA ILE A 451 -61.83 42.71 38.99
C ILE A 451 -63.36 42.77 38.93
N LEU A 452 -63.99 43.47 39.88
CA LEU A 452 -65.38 43.88 39.80
C LEU A 452 -65.44 45.31 39.28
N THR A 453 -66.40 45.61 38.40
CA THR A 453 -66.62 46.94 37.82
C THR A 453 -68.09 47.37 37.88
N ASP A 454 -68.33 48.68 38.00
CA ASP A 454 -69.64 49.31 37.82
C ASP A 454 -70.05 49.44 36.33
N GLY A 455 -69.09 49.30 35.41
CA GLY A 455 -69.29 49.43 33.97
C GLY A 455 -69.33 50.88 33.44
N ASN A 456 -69.22 51.88 34.32
CA ASN A 456 -69.24 53.30 33.96
C ASN A 456 -67.90 54.02 34.28
N GLY A 457 -67.05 53.50 35.18
CA GLY A 457 -65.69 54.04 35.38
C GLY A 457 -64.81 53.37 36.44
N GLY A 458 -65.33 52.56 37.36
CA GLY A 458 -64.58 52.19 38.56
C GLY A 458 -64.62 50.72 38.95
N ASN A 459 -63.63 50.34 39.77
CA ASN A 459 -63.16 48.97 39.90
C ASN A 459 -62.68 48.60 41.32
N VAL A 460 -62.73 47.31 41.68
CA VAL A 460 -62.12 46.71 42.88
C VAL A 460 -61.66 45.25 42.61
N VAL A 461 -60.57 44.79 43.22
CA VAL A 461 -59.98 43.44 42.99
C VAL A 461 -60.46 42.42 44.03
N ALA A 462 -60.68 41.17 43.61
CA ALA A 462 -61.12 40.05 44.44
C ALA A 462 -60.38 38.73 44.11
N ILE A 463 -60.36 37.80 45.07
CA ILE A 463 -59.78 36.44 44.93
C ILE A 463 -60.74 35.42 45.56
N GLN A 464 -60.92 34.27 44.91
CA GLN A 464 -61.73 33.14 45.37
C GLN A 464 -61.01 31.82 45.08
N SER A 465 -61.00 30.87 46.03
CA SER A 465 -60.27 29.60 45.92
C SER A 465 -61.18 28.39 45.76
N VAL A 466 -60.68 27.33 45.12
CA VAL A 466 -61.26 25.98 45.02
C VAL A 466 -60.16 24.92 45.12
N ASN A 467 -60.47 23.70 45.55
CA ASN A 467 -59.50 22.59 45.60
C ASN A 467 -59.83 21.55 44.52
N LEU A 468 -58.79 21.07 43.83
CA LEU A 468 -58.81 19.96 42.89
C LEU A 468 -58.27 18.69 43.55
N VAL A 469 -58.92 17.56 43.28
CA VAL A 469 -58.56 16.22 43.80
C VAL A 469 -57.77 15.43 42.76
N GLU A 470 -56.84 14.60 43.24
CA GLU A 470 -55.99 13.70 42.46
C GLU A 470 -56.78 12.70 41.59
N VAL A 471 -56.25 12.35 40.41
CA VAL A 471 -56.76 11.32 39.50
C VAL A 471 -55.59 10.49 38.94
N ASN A 472 -55.70 9.15 38.97
CA ASN A 472 -54.63 8.26 38.50
C ASN A 472 -54.33 8.45 37.00
N ASP A 473 -53.06 8.66 36.67
CA ASP A 473 -52.53 8.78 35.31
C ASP A 473 -52.13 7.43 34.72
N ALA A 474 -52.15 7.31 33.38
CA ALA A 474 -51.70 6.10 32.72
C ALA A 474 -50.16 6.05 32.62
N PRO A 475 -49.51 4.92 32.96
CA PRO A 475 -48.06 4.82 32.98
C PRO A 475 -47.44 4.83 31.57
N SER A 476 -46.13 5.00 31.51
CA SER A 476 -45.32 5.00 30.29
C SER A 476 -44.14 4.01 30.40
N GLY A 477 -43.77 3.40 29.28
CA GLY A 477 -42.59 2.55 29.13
C GLY A 477 -41.72 3.03 27.97
N THR A 478 -40.64 2.32 27.65
CA THR A 478 -39.67 2.74 26.62
C THR A 478 -39.32 1.61 25.66
N ASN A 479 -39.20 1.91 24.37
CA ASN A 479 -38.61 1.00 23.39
C ASN A 479 -37.20 0.54 23.81
N LYS A 480 -36.84 -0.71 23.51
CA LYS A 480 -35.50 -1.26 23.80
C LYS A 480 -35.06 -2.25 22.73
N THR A 481 -33.78 -2.23 22.37
CA THR A 481 -33.14 -3.30 21.58
C THR A 481 -32.22 -4.11 22.48
N ILE A 482 -32.26 -5.44 22.35
CA ILE A 482 -31.45 -6.39 23.10
C ILE A 482 -30.62 -7.20 22.11
N THR A 483 -29.29 -7.18 22.28
CA THR A 483 -28.34 -7.97 21.49
C THR A 483 -27.84 -9.15 22.31
N PHE A 484 -27.85 -10.36 21.72
CA PHE A 484 -27.28 -11.57 22.30
C PHE A 484 -26.94 -12.59 21.20
N ASN A 485 -26.11 -13.59 21.49
CA ASN A 485 -25.77 -14.62 20.51
C ASN A 485 -26.92 -15.64 20.34
N GLU A 486 -27.02 -16.26 19.17
CA GLU A 486 -27.96 -17.35 18.91
C GLU A 486 -27.71 -18.57 19.82
N ASN A 487 -28.64 -19.51 19.79
CA ASN A 487 -28.67 -20.71 20.65
C ASN A 487 -28.67 -20.46 22.17
N ASN A 488 -28.52 -19.21 22.62
CA ASN A 488 -28.75 -18.76 23.99
C ASN A 488 -30.22 -18.40 24.24
N VAL A 489 -30.61 -18.35 25.52
CA VAL A 489 -31.97 -17.99 25.94
C VAL A 489 -31.94 -16.68 26.72
N TYR A 490 -32.48 -15.62 26.13
CA TYR A 490 -32.56 -14.33 26.82
C TYR A 490 -33.61 -14.39 27.93
N THR A 491 -33.27 -13.86 29.11
CA THR A 491 -34.15 -13.83 30.30
C THR A 491 -34.41 -12.39 30.70
N PHE A 492 -35.68 -11.99 30.76
CA PHE A 492 -36.06 -10.59 30.98
C PHE A 492 -36.07 -10.20 32.46
N THR A 493 -35.92 -8.89 32.68
CA THR A 493 -35.96 -8.20 33.97
C THR A 493 -36.88 -6.99 33.91
N ALA A 494 -37.18 -6.37 35.05
CA ALA A 494 -38.00 -5.14 35.09
C ALA A 494 -37.45 -3.97 34.25
N THR A 495 -36.12 -3.88 34.08
CA THR A 495 -35.47 -2.76 33.38
C THR A 495 -35.40 -2.94 31.85
N ASP A 496 -36.01 -4.00 31.32
CA ASP A 496 -36.07 -4.24 29.87
C ASP A 496 -37.25 -3.55 29.18
N PHE A 497 -38.22 -3.06 29.97
CA PHE A 497 -39.46 -2.47 29.47
C PHE A 497 -39.53 -0.94 29.66
N GLY A 498 -38.72 -0.40 30.56
CA GLY A 498 -38.85 0.97 31.06
C GLY A 498 -40.13 1.18 31.88
N PHE A 499 -40.10 2.09 32.85
CA PHE A 499 -41.30 2.49 33.57
C PHE A 499 -41.17 3.91 34.11
N SER A 500 -42.12 4.76 33.77
CA SER A 500 -42.29 6.11 34.29
C SER A 500 -43.77 6.45 34.41
N ASP A 501 -44.14 7.11 35.49
CA ASP A 501 -45.51 7.26 35.96
C ASP A 501 -45.63 8.61 36.67
N VAL A 502 -46.72 9.34 36.46
CA VAL A 502 -46.85 10.75 36.91
C VAL A 502 -47.13 10.84 38.41
N ASP A 503 -47.95 9.94 38.93
CA ASP A 503 -48.30 9.84 40.35
C ASP A 503 -47.16 9.22 41.19
N GLY A 504 -46.21 8.56 40.53
CA GLY A 504 -45.15 7.80 41.20
C GLY A 504 -45.59 6.40 41.63
N ASN A 505 -46.56 5.81 40.93
CA ASN A 505 -46.93 4.40 41.08
C ASN A 505 -45.75 3.48 40.72
N SER A 506 -45.94 2.16 40.81
CA SER A 506 -44.94 1.14 40.55
C SER A 506 -45.41 0.10 39.53
N LEU A 507 -44.50 -0.32 38.65
CA LEU A 507 -44.73 -1.37 37.65
C LEU A 507 -45.25 -2.67 38.30
N LEU A 508 -46.50 -3.04 38.01
CA LEU A 508 -47.17 -4.26 38.47
C LEU A 508 -47.01 -5.43 37.47
N ALA A 509 -47.09 -5.12 36.18
CA ALA A 509 -47.18 -6.10 35.10
C ALA A 509 -46.72 -5.55 33.75
N VAL A 510 -46.42 -6.43 32.81
CA VAL A 510 -46.19 -6.09 31.40
C VAL A 510 -47.17 -6.87 30.55
N LYS A 511 -47.97 -6.17 29.73
CA LYS A 511 -48.93 -6.77 28.81
C LYS A 511 -48.30 -6.91 27.43
N ILE A 512 -48.20 -8.15 26.95
CA ILE A 512 -47.67 -8.50 25.63
C ILE A 512 -48.77 -8.28 24.58
N SER A 513 -48.65 -7.23 23.77
CA SER A 513 -49.70 -6.80 22.82
C SER A 513 -49.50 -7.31 21.39
N SER A 514 -48.27 -7.65 20.99
CA SER A 514 -47.97 -8.51 19.84
C SER A 514 -47.00 -9.64 20.24
N LEU A 515 -46.75 -10.59 19.34
CA LEU A 515 -45.77 -11.67 19.53
C LEU A 515 -44.65 -11.53 18.48
N PRO A 516 -43.42 -12.00 18.79
CA PRO A 516 -42.33 -11.97 17.83
C PRO A 516 -42.61 -12.89 16.64
N LEU A 517 -42.20 -12.45 15.44
CA LEU A 517 -42.39 -13.20 14.18
C LEU A 517 -41.38 -14.34 14.00
N ALA A 518 -40.18 -14.21 14.61
CA ALA A 518 -39.17 -15.25 14.70
C ALA A 518 -38.85 -15.56 16.18
N GLY A 519 -38.46 -16.80 16.46
CA GLY A 519 -38.29 -17.29 17.82
C GLY A 519 -39.61 -17.48 18.58
N SER A 520 -39.54 -17.49 19.91
CA SER A 520 -40.70 -17.67 20.79
C SER A 520 -40.49 -17.01 22.15
N LEU A 521 -41.47 -16.22 22.57
CA LEU A 521 -41.58 -15.72 23.94
C LEU A 521 -42.20 -16.82 24.82
N LYS A 522 -41.60 -17.13 25.97
CA LYS A 522 -42.05 -18.17 26.90
C LYS A 522 -42.18 -17.64 28.32
N LEU A 523 -43.24 -18.05 29.02
CA LEU A 523 -43.46 -17.81 30.44
C LEU A 523 -43.42 -19.15 31.17
N ASN A 524 -42.46 -19.31 32.08
CA ASN A 524 -42.20 -20.55 32.83
C ASN A 524 -42.06 -21.77 31.89
N GLY A 525 -41.35 -21.58 30.76
CA GLY A 525 -41.14 -22.60 29.72
C GLY A 525 -42.31 -22.83 28.75
N VAL A 526 -43.49 -22.25 28.98
CA VAL A 526 -44.67 -22.37 28.11
C VAL A 526 -44.74 -21.18 27.16
N VAL A 527 -44.99 -21.39 25.87
CA VAL A 527 -45.09 -20.31 24.87
C VAL A 527 -46.22 -19.33 25.22
N VAL A 528 -45.91 -18.04 25.21
CA VAL A 528 -46.86 -16.96 25.46
C VAL A 528 -47.77 -16.76 24.24
N THR A 529 -49.07 -16.78 24.48
CA THR A 529 -50.09 -16.35 23.50
C THR A 529 -50.36 -14.85 23.65
N GLY A 530 -50.70 -14.14 22.56
CA GLY A 530 -50.86 -12.68 22.58
C GLY A 530 -51.96 -12.14 23.50
N ASN A 531 -51.83 -10.86 23.91
CA ASN A 531 -52.68 -10.16 24.87
C ASN A 531 -52.68 -10.74 26.31
N VAL A 532 -51.57 -11.33 26.74
CA VAL A 532 -51.35 -11.77 28.13
C VAL A 532 -50.62 -10.69 28.93
N SER A 533 -51.14 -10.36 30.12
CA SER A 533 -50.42 -9.61 31.15
C SER A 533 -49.57 -10.56 32.00
N ILE A 534 -48.28 -10.25 32.13
CA ILE A 534 -47.28 -11.01 32.87
C ILE A 534 -46.89 -10.20 34.10
N SER A 535 -46.95 -10.79 35.30
CA SER A 535 -46.66 -10.05 36.53
C SER A 535 -45.18 -9.68 36.63
N ILE A 536 -44.88 -8.53 37.22
CA ILE A 536 -43.48 -8.12 37.47
C ILE A 536 -42.77 -9.10 38.42
N ALA A 537 -43.53 -9.79 39.27
CA ALA A 537 -43.01 -10.85 40.13
C ALA A 537 -42.57 -12.09 39.31
N ASP A 538 -43.25 -12.45 38.23
CA ASP A 538 -42.81 -13.55 37.36
C ASP A 538 -41.58 -13.17 36.53
N ILE A 539 -41.52 -11.91 36.05
CA ILE A 539 -40.37 -11.35 35.34
C ILE A 539 -39.13 -11.32 36.25
N ASN A 540 -39.24 -10.74 37.46
CA ASN A 540 -38.14 -10.66 38.42
C ASN A 540 -37.72 -12.03 39.01
N ASN A 541 -38.51 -13.09 38.81
CA ASN A 541 -38.12 -14.49 39.08
C ASN A 541 -37.54 -15.20 37.84
N GLY A 542 -37.20 -14.47 36.76
CA GLY A 542 -36.58 -15.00 35.55
C GLY A 542 -37.48 -15.93 34.74
N LYS A 543 -38.81 -15.89 34.92
CA LYS A 543 -39.73 -16.83 34.26
C LYS A 543 -40.07 -16.43 32.83
N LEU A 544 -39.93 -15.16 32.47
CA LEU A 544 -40.13 -14.69 31.11
C LEU A 544 -38.81 -14.83 30.35
N THR A 545 -38.82 -15.55 29.23
CA THR A 545 -37.66 -15.76 28.38
C THR A 545 -38.00 -15.59 26.90
N PHE A 546 -37.02 -15.17 26.10
CA PHE A 546 -37.08 -15.25 24.64
C PHE A 546 -36.08 -16.30 24.16
N ASN A 547 -36.58 -17.20 23.33
CA ASN A 547 -35.79 -18.20 22.63
C ASN A 547 -35.79 -17.83 21.14
N PRO A 548 -34.64 -17.60 20.48
CA PRO A 548 -34.61 -17.51 19.02
C PRO A 548 -35.03 -18.86 18.39
N VAL A 549 -35.20 -18.90 17.07
CA VAL A 549 -35.10 -20.18 16.34
C VAL A 549 -33.65 -20.65 16.45
N ALA A 550 -33.41 -21.96 16.43
CA ALA A 550 -32.03 -22.47 16.31
C ALA A 550 -31.41 -21.95 15.00
N ASP A 551 -30.11 -21.67 15.03
CA ASP A 551 -29.26 -21.45 13.86
C ASP A 551 -29.84 -20.37 12.92
N SER A 552 -30.13 -19.22 13.53
CA SER A 552 -31.01 -18.18 13.00
C SER A 552 -30.75 -16.86 13.70
N ASN A 553 -30.06 -15.96 12.99
CA ASN A 553 -29.52 -14.72 13.52
C ASN A 553 -29.86 -13.50 12.63
N GLY A 554 -29.39 -12.30 13.00
CA GLY A 554 -29.55 -11.06 12.24
C GLY A 554 -29.85 -9.81 13.10
N GLY A 555 -29.65 -8.63 12.49
CA GLY A 555 -30.11 -7.35 13.05
C GLY A 555 -31.62 -7.17 12.88
N ASN A 556 -32.32 -6.67 13.90
CA ASN A 556 -33.79 -6.63 13.99
C ASN A 556 -34.46 -8.02 13.82
N TYR A 557 -33.75 -9.09 14.19
CA TYR A 557 -34.16 -10.50 14.12
C TYR A 557 -35.65 -10.76 14.41
N ALA A 558 -36.13 -10.20 15.52
CA ALA A 558 -37.51 -10.25 15.93
C ALA A 558 -37.84 -9.03 16.79
N SER A 559 -39.12 -8.67 16.89
CA SER A 559 -39.60 -7.68 17.86
C SER A 559 -41.01 -8.01 18.33
N PHE A 560 -41.37 -7.55 19.53
CA PHE A 560 -42.73 -7.62 20.02
C PHE A 560 -43.13 -6.34 20.75
N ASN A 561 -44.43 -6.07 20.75
CA ASN A 561 -44.99 -4.87 21.34
C ASN A 561 -45.52 -5.18 22.75
N PHE A 562 -45.36 -4.24 23.66
CA PHE A 562 -45.81 -4.36 25.05
C PHE A 562 -46.39 -3.04 25.57
N GLN A 563 -47.20 -3.15 26.63
CA GLN A 563 -47.72 -2.01 27.40
C GLN A 563 -47.44 -2.25 28.88
N VAL A 564 -47.02 -1.23 29.63
CA VAL A 564 -46.72 -1.35 31.05
C VAL A 564 -47.96 -1.15 31.93
N GLN A 565 -48.03 -1.99 32.96
CA GLN A 565 -48.96 -2.08 34.08
C GLN A 565 -48.63 -1.19 35.30
N ASP A 566 -49.40 -0.16 35.71
CA ASP A 566 -49.18 0.45 37.04
C ASP A 566 -49.71 -0.45 38.19
N ASN A 567 -49.61 0.02 39.45
CA ASN A 567 -50.26 -0.61 40.60
C ASN A 567 -51.39 0.22 41.26
N GLY A 568 -51.78 1.36 40.68
CA GLY A 568 -52.95 2.18 41.00
C GLY A 568 -52.89 3.09 42.25
N GLY A 569 -53.44 4.30 42.10
CA GLY A 569 -53.60 5.34 43.12
C GLY A 569 -54.93 5.31 43.91
N THR A 570 -55.03 6.19 44.91
CA THR A 570 -56.10 6.15 45.94
C THR A 570 -57.46 6.71 45.54
N ALA A 571 -57.56 7.45 44.43
CA ALA A 571 -58.81 8.00 43.91
C ALA A 571 -59.29 7.22 42.66
N ASN A 572 -60.59 6.92 42.60
CA ASN A 572 -61.29 6.18 41.54
C ASN A 572 -60.84 4.73 41.24
N GLY A 573 -59.66 4.29 41.69
CA GLY A 573 -59.28 2.87 41.74
C GLY A 573 -58.99 2.23 40.37
N GLY A 574 -58.33 2.98 39.48
CA GLY A 574 -57.69 2.44 38.29
C GLY A 574 -56.50 1.55 38.65
N VAL A 575 -56.18 0.63 37.73
CA VAL A 575 -54.86 0.01 37.61
C VAL A 575 -54.55 0.12 36.12
N ASP A 576 -53.94 1.24 35.75
CA ASP A 576 -53.94 1.71 34.38
C ASP A 576 -52.79 1.13 33.54
N LEU A 577 -53.03 1.14 32.24
CA LEU A 577 -52.22 0.48 31.22
C LEU A 577 -51.75 1.53 30.23
N ALA A 578 -50.45 1.54 29.95
CA ALA A 578 -49.84 2.51 29.04
C ALA A 578 -50.61 2.66 27.72
N VAL A 579 -51.03 3.90 27.43
CA VAL A 579 -51.93 4.23 26.30
C VAL A 579 -51.33 3.80 24.96
N LEU A 580 -50.01 3.94 24.82
CA LEU A 580 -49.23 3.51 23.67
C LEU A 580 -48.47 2.22 23.99
N ALA A 581 -48.32 1.35 22.98
CA ALA A 581 -47.44 0.20 23.08
C ALA A 581 -46.01 0.57 22.67
N ASN A 582 -45.04 0.12 23.44
CA ASN A 582 -43.62 0.19 23.12
C ASN A 582 -43.18 -1.10 22.42
N THR A 583 -42.08 -1.04 21.67
CA THR A 583 -41.49 -2.16 20.94
C THR A 583 -40.20 -2.60 21.63
N LEU A 584 -40.09 -3.90 21.91
CA LEU A 584 -38.85 -4.54 22.31
C LEU A 584 -38.32 -5.37 21.13
N SER A 585 -37.14 -5.02 20.64
CA SER A 585 -36.48 -5.64 19.48
C SER A 585 -35.28 -6.47 19.89
N PHE A 586 -34.96 -7.47 19.07
CA PHE A 586 -33.80 -8.34 19.23
C PHE A 586 -32.84 -8.18 18.06
N ASN A 587 -31.56 -8.11 18.38
CA ASN A 587 -30.47 -8.47 17.47
C ASN A 587 -29.94 -9.81 17.95
N VAL A 588 -29.79 -10.77 17.03
CA VAL A 588 -29.21 -12.07 17.34
C VAL A 588 -27.91 -12.18 16.56
N ALA A 589 -26.79 -12.46 17.23
CA ALA A 589 -25.48 -12.65 16.59
C ALA A 589 -25.22 -14.15 16.31
N ALA A 590 -24.46 -14.43 15.25
CA ALA A 590 -24.02 -15.80 14.94
C ALA A 590 -23.11 -16.38 16.05
N SER A 591 -22.96 -17.70 16.10
CA SER A 591 -22.09 -18.39 17.07
C SER A 591 -21.04 -19.27 16.39
N ASN A 592 -19.78 -18.85 16.43
CA ASN A 592 -18.62 -19.62 15.96
C ASN A 592 -18.45 -20.93 16.76
N ASN A 593 -18.49 -22.10 16.10
CA ASN A 593 -18.38 -23.41 16.75
C ASN A 593 -17.20 -24.24 16.24
N HIS A 594 -16.68 -25.13 17.09
CA HIS A 594 -15.81 -26.24 16.69
C HIS A 594 -16.65 -27.52 16.60
N ILE A 595 -16.85 -28.02 15.38
CA ILE A 595 -17.71 -29.14 15.03
C ILE A 595 -16.81 -30.35 14.73
N ILE A 596 -16.92 -31.38 15.56
CA ILE A 596 -16.09 -32.58 15.47
C ILE A 596 -16.98 -33.79 15.22
N GLY A 597 -16.67 -34.55 14.18
CA GLY A 597 -17.34 -35.77 13.77
C GLY A 597 -16.94 -37.01 14.57
N THR A 598 -17.00 -38.17 13.93
CA THR A 598 -16.61 -39.47 14.48
C THR A 598 -15.65 -40.18 13.53
N ALA A 599 -14.98 -41.25 13.99
CA ALA A 599 -14.11 -42.05 13.11
C ALA A 599 -14.94 -42.96 12.14
N SER A 600 -15.85 -42.38 11.36
CA SER A 600 -16.81 -43.01 10.46
C SER A 600 -17.48 -41.95 9.57
N ASN A 601 -17.80 -42.31 8.32
CA ASN A 601 -18.45 -41.45 7.32
C ASN A 601 -19.59 -40.57 7.89
N ASP A 602 -19.28 -39.30 8.16
CA ASP A 602 -20.19 -38.31 8.74
C ASP A 602 -20.58 -37.22 7.72
N VAL A 603 -21.63 -36.46 8.07
CA VAL A 603 -22.06 -35.26 7.35
C VAL A 603 -22.17 -34.13 8.37
N LEU A 604 -21.28 -33.15 8.26
CA LEU A 604 -21.13 -32.02 9.18
C LEU A 604 -21.64 -30.74 8.52
N THR A 605 -22.16 -29.79 9.31
CA THR A 605 -22.70 -28.52 8.80
C THR A 605 -22.51 -27.41 9.84
N GLY A 606 -21.85 -26.31 9.46
CA GLY A 606 -21.64 -25.13 10.30
C GLY A 606 -22.91 -24.30 10.48
N GLY A 607 -23.39 -23.70 9.40
CA GLY A 607 -24.58 -22.87 9.34
C GLY A 607 -24.25 -21.41 9.00
N VAL A 608 -24.01 -20.60 10.04
CA VAL A 608 -23.66 -19.16 9.92
C VAL A 608 -22.71 -18.77 11.06
N GLY A 609 -21.69 -17.96 10.77
CA GLY A 609 -20.57 -17.67 11.67
C GLY A 609 -19.33 -18.48 11.29
N ASN A 610 -18.19 -18.21 11.90
CA ASN A 610 -16.91 -18.81 11.50
C ASN A 610 -16.60 -20.07 12.31
N HIS A 611 -16.45 -21.21 11.66
CA HIS A 611 -16.37 -22.55 12.23
C HIS A 611 -14.99 -23.18 12.08
N ILE A 612 -14.73 -24.18 12.93
CA ILE A 612 -13.72 -25.20 12.69
C ILE A 612 -14.45 -26.53 12.53
N ILE A 613 -14.30 -27.21 11.41
CA ILE A 613 -14.98 -28.47 11.09
C ILE A 613 -13.94 -29.57 10.88
N ASP A 614 -14.06 -30.63 11.68
CA ASP A 614 -13.12 -31.76 11.73
C ASP A 614 -13.90 -33.08 11.65
N GLY A 615 -13.78 -33.79 10.53
CA GLY A 615 -14.37 -35.13 10.39
C GLY A 615 -13.78 -36.14 11.39
N LEU A 616 -12.49 -35.99 11.72
CA LEU A 616 -11.60 -37.07 12.12
C LEU A 616 -11.47 -38.12 10.99
N ALA A 617 -10.96 -39.31 11.32
CA ALA A 617 -10.71 -40.38 10.35
C ALA A 617 -12.00 -41.01 9.81
N GLY A 618 -12.57 -40.42 8.75
CA GLY A 618 -13.79 -40.86 8.10
C GLY A 618 -13.67 -40.98 6.57
N ALA A 619 -14.64 -40.44 5.86
CA ALA A 619 -14.61 -40.04 4.46
C ALA A 619 -15.86 -39.18 4.28
N ASP A 620 -15.72 -37.93 4.70
CA ASP A 620 -16.79 -37.14 5.31
C ASP A 620 -17.23 -35.99 4.43
N THR A 621 -18.48 -35.55 4.58
CA THR A 621 -19.00 -34.37 3.86
C THR A 621 -19.12 -33.21 4.82
N MET A 622 -18.28 -32.18 4.63
CA MET A 622 -18.23 -30.99 5.47
C MET A 622 -18.81 -29.80 4.70
N LEU A 623 -19.79 -29.14 5.30
CA LEU A 623 -20.38 -27.89 4.81
C LEU A 623 -20.11 -26.83 5.87
N GLY A 624 -19.50 -25.71 5.52
CA GLY A 624 -19.44 -24.54 6.36
C GLY A 624 -20.77 -23.81 6.36
N GLY A 625 -21.06 -23.15 5.26
CA GLY A 625 -22.11 -22.13 5.15
C GLY A 625 -21.54 -20.73 5.37
N ALA A 626 -22.35 -19.81 5.87
CA ALA A 626 -22.04 -18.38 5.79
C ALA A 626 -21.11 -17.89 6.92
N GLY A 627 -19.80 -17.96 6.71
CA GLY A 627 -18.73 -17.42 7.54
C GLY A 627 -17.36 -17.85 7.01
N ASP A 628 -16.26 -17.28 7.51
CA ASP A 628 -14.92 -17.74 7.10
C ASP A 628 -14.58 -19.04 7.86
N ASP A 629 -14.94 -20.19 7.28
CA ASP A 629 -14.87 -21.50 7.92
C ASP A 629 -13.54 -22.23 7.65
N SER A 630 -13.19 -23.18 8.54
CA SER A 630 -11.91 -23.88 8.54
C SER A 630 -12.07 -25.40 8.63
N TYR A 631 -11.62 -26.13 7.61
CA TYR A 631 -11.81 -27.58 7.47
C TYR A 631 -10.54 -28.35 7.80
N ARG A 632 -10.68 -29.54 8.38
CA ARG A 632 -9.59 -30.52 8.54
C ARG A 632 -9.86 -31.72 7.65
N VAL A 633 -8.96 -31.96 6.70
CA VAL A 633 -9.01 -33.10 5.77
C VAL A 633 -7.87 -34.07 6.11
N ASP A 634 -8.24 -35.23 6.65
CA ASP A 634 -7.29 -36.32 6.97
C ASP A 634 -7.43 -37.54 6.05
N ASN A 635 -8.54 -37.63 5.30
CA ASN A 635 -8.84 -38.74 4.40
C ASN A 635 -9.04 -38.29 2.95
N THR A 636 -8.54 -39.08 2.00
CA THR A 636 -8.73 -38.83 0.55
C THR A 636 -10.17 -39.04 0.08
N GLY A 637 -11.08 -39.47 0.97
CA GLY A 637 -12.52 -39.53 0.74
C GLY A 637 -13.31 -38.34 1.30
N ASP A 638 -12.67 -37.36 1.93
CA ASP A 638 -13.33 -36.17 2.49
C ASP A 638 -13.72 -35.17 1.38
N VAL A 639 -14.81 -34.44 1.60
CA VAL A 639 -15.39 -33.49 0.65
C VAL A 639 -15.89 -32.24 1.38
N VAL A 640 -15.25 -31.10 1.12
CA VAL A 640 -15.73 -29.75 1.51
C VAL A 640 -16.73 -29.23 0.48
N VAL A 641 -17.83 -28.58 0.89
CA VAL A 641 -18.98 -28.25 0.00
C VAL A 641 -19.59 -26.88 0.31
N GLU A 642 -18.97 -25.81 -0.22
CA GLU A 642 -19.43 -24.44 -0.04
C GLU A 642 -20.17 -23.88 -1.27
N ASN A 643 -21.02 -22.86 -1.05
CA ASN A 643 -21.67 -22.11 -2.12
C ASN A 643 -20.99 -20.75 -2.33
N ALA A 644 -21.23 -20.13 -3.49
CA ALA A 644 -20.59 -18.87 -3.84
C ALA A 644 -21.03 -17.72 -2.90
N SER A 645 -20.03 -16.97 -2.40
CA SER A 645 -20.21 -15.83 -1.49
C SER A 645 -20.73 -16.18 -0.09
N GLU A 646 -20.33 -17.33 0.46
CA GLU A 646 -20.61 -17.69 1.85
C GLU A 646 -19.48 -17.28 2.83
N GLY A 647 -18.20 -17.41 2.46
CA GLY A 647 -17.05 -17.00 3.29
C GLY A 647 -15.75 -16.66 2.54
N LEU A 648 -14.64 -16.65 3.28
CA LEU A 648 -13.27 -16.89 2.79
C LEU A 648 -12.72 -18.19 3.43
N ASP A 649 -12.90 -19.30 2.72
CA ASP A 649 -12.84 -20.63 3.32
C ASP A 649 -11.45 -21.27 3.27
N THR A 650 -11.06 -21.98 4.35
CA THR A 650 -9.68 -22.48 4.55
C THR A 650 -9.60 -23.99 4.83
N VAL A 651 -8.92 -24.75 3.97
CA VAL A 651 -8.69 -26.19 4.18
C VAL A 651 -7.30 -26.46 4.73
N TYR A 652 -7.23 -27.10 5.90
CA TYR A 652 -6.03 -27.72 6.45
C TYR A 652 -5.96 -29.20 6.04
N SER A 653 -4.99 -29.55 5.21
CA SER A 653 -4.85 -30.90 4.64
C SER A 653 -3.62 -31.64 5.16
N VAL A 654 -3.77 -32.94 5.45
CA VAL A 654 -2.65 -33.89 5.66
C VAL A 654 -2.64 -35.04 4.64
N VAL A 655 -3.57 -35.06 3.67
CA VAL A 655 -3.62 -36.09 2.64
C VAL A 655 -2.56 -35.87 1.57
N SER A 656 -2.03 -36.94 0.96
CA SER A 656 -0.88 -36.85 0.03
C SER A 656 -1.07 -35.96 -1.21
N SER A 657 -2.31 -35.63 -1.57
CA SER A 657 -2.64 -34.53 -2.48
C SER A 657 -4.08 -34.12 -2.26
N TYR A 658 -4.37 -32.82 -2.37
CA TYR A 658 -5.70 -32.25 -2.26
C TYR A 658 -5.97 -31.23 -3.37
N THR A 659 -7.21 -31.15 -3.82
CA THR A 659 -7.71 -30.14 -4.76
C THR A 659 -8.87 -29.42 -4.11
N LEU A 660 -8.84 -28.09 -4.09
CA LEU A 660 -9.92 -27.28 -3.53
C LEU A 660 -11.24 -27.55 -4.27
N SER A 661 -12.31 -27.75 -3.51
CA SER A 661 -13.69 -27.63 -4.02
C SER A 661 -13.91 -26.22 -4.58
N ALA A 662 -14.93 -26.06 -5.43
CA ALA A 662 -15.36 -24.73 -5.86
C ALA A 662 -15.90 -23.92 -4.65
N ASN A 663 -15.75 -22.60 -4.70
CA ASN A 663 -16.11 -21.67 -3.61
C ASN A 663 -15.29 -21.89 -2.31
N VAL A 664 -14.03 -22.28 -2.46
CA VAL A 664 -13.06 -22.34 -1.37
C VAL A 664 -11.79 -21.62 -1.82
N GLU A 665 -11.26 -20.74 -0.98
CA GLU A 665 -10.19 -19.81 -1.36
C GLU A 665 -8.81 -20.28 -0.90
N ASN A 666 -8.68 -20.85 0.30
CA ASN A 666 -7.38 -21.10 0.92
C ASN A 666 -7.10 -22.60 1.14
N LEU A 667 -5.87 -23.03 0.83
CA LEU A 667 -5.36 -24.38 1.09
C LEU A 667 -4.05 -24.31 1.86
N ILE A 668 -4.00 -24.92 3.05
CA ILE A 668 -2.79 -25.04 3.87
C ILE A 668 -2.45 -26.52 4.01
N LEU A 669 -1.30 -26.91 3.47
CA LEU A 669 -0.76 -28.25 3.56
C LEU A 669 -0.01 -28.40 4.89
N THR A 670 -0.18 -29.53 5.57
CA THR A 670 0.33 -29.72 6.93
C THR A 670 0.94 -31.12 7.12
N GLY A 671 1.79 -31.26 8.15
CA GLY A 671 2.62 -32.45 8.33
C GLY A 671 4.00 -32.32 7.68
N SER A 672 4.77 -33.42 7.66
CA SER A 672 6.19 -33.45 7.30
C SER A 672 6.50 -34.37 6.11
N VAL A 673 5.55 -34.52 5.19
CA VAL A 673 5.68 -35.33 3.98
C VAL A 673 5.29 -34.49 2.77
N ALA A 674 5.89 -34.76 1.62
CA ALA A 674 5.51 -34.15 0.35
C ALA A 674 4.00 -34.32 0.09
N ILE A 675 3.29 -33.20 -0.04
CA ILE A 675 1.86 -33.13 -0.35
C ILE A 675 1.70 -32.19 -1.54
N ASN A 676 0.80 -32.52 -2.47
CA ASN A 676 0.54 -31.67 -3.63
C ASN A 676 -0.81 -30.96 -3.51
N GLY A 677 -0.80 -29.63 -3.63
CA GLY A 677 -1.98 -28.77 -3.60
C GLY A 677 -2.44 -28.37 -5.00
N THR A 678 -3.75 -28.16 -5.15
CA THR A 678 -4.33 -27.61 -6.38
C THR A 678 -5.52 -26.72 -6.00
N GLY A 679 -5.58 -25.50 -6.50
CA GLY A 679 -6.74 -24.62 -6.34
C GLY A 679 -7.86 -24.97 -7.31
N ASN A 680 -8.71 -23.99 -7.63
CA ASN A 680 -9.89 -24.16 -8.46
C ASN A 680 -9.90 -23.15 -9.64
N ALA A 681 -10.88 -22.25 -9.70
CA ALA A 681 -11.02 -21.20 -10.71
C ALA A 681 -11.23 -19.80 -10.09
N LEU A 682 -11.10 -19.69 -8.77
CA LEU A 682 -11.04 -18.45 -8.00
C LEU A 682 -9.58 -18.05 -7.79
N ASN A 683 -9.36 -16.87 -7.21
CA ASN A 683 -8.04 -16.42 -6.77
C ASN A 683 -7.68 -17.15 -5.47
N ASN A 684 -6.88 -18.20 -5.55
CA ASN A 684 -6.60 -19.08 -4.43
C ASN A 684 -5.31 -18.71 -3.68
N GLN A 685 -5.30 -18.90 -2.35
CA GLN A 685 -4.06 -18.90 -1.56
C GLN A 685 -3.65 -20.35 -1.23
N LEU A 686 -2.47 -20.77 -1.70
CA LEU A 686 -1.92 -22.10 -1.45
C LEU A 686 -0.64 -21.99 -0.62
N THR A 687 -0.61 -22.65 0.53
CA THR A 687 0.57 -22.75 1.41
C THR A 687 0.99 -24.20 1.54
N GLY A 688 2.24 -24.48 1.23
CA GLY A 688 2.88 -25.79 1.34
C GLY A 688 3.31 -26.15 2.77
N ASN A 689 4.06 -27.25 2.87
CA ASN A 689 4.74 -27.67 4.09
C ASN A 689 6.26 -27.79 3.86
N SER A 690 7.03 -28.12 4.91
CA SER A 690 8.51 -28.14 4.86
C SER A 690 9.11 -29.33 4.10
N ALA A 691 8.55 -29.70 2.95
CA ALA A 691 8.96 -30.82 2.10
C ALA A 691 8.49 -30.56 0.67
N ASN A 692 9.17 -31.14 -0.33
CA ASN A 692 8.90 -30.95 -1.75
C ASN A 692 7.41 -31.06 -2.14
N ASN A 693 6.72 -29.94 -2.34
CA ASN A 693 5.31 -29.82 -2.71
C ASN A 693 5.18 -29.45 -4.20
N VAL A 694 4.10 -29.90 -4.84
CA VAL A 694 3.64 -29.31 -6.12
C VAL A 694 2.37 -28.51 -5.84
N LEU A 695 2.44 -27.21 -6.10
CA LEU A 695 1.33 -26.27 -5.96
C LEU A 695 0.86 -25.82 -7.34
N ILE A 696 -0.41 -26.06 -7.65
CA ILE A 696 -1.04 -25.66 -8.91
C ILE A 696 -2.11 -24.64 -8.56
N GLY A 697 -1.93 -23.38 -8.99
CA GLY A 697 -2.88 -22.30 -8.66
C GLY A 697 -4.28 -22.64 -9.15
N GLY A 698 -4.48 -22.60 -10.47
CA GLY A 698 -5.77 -22.90 -11.07
C GLY A 698 -5.94 -22.14 -12.38
N SER A 699 -6.98 -21.31 -12.44
CA SER A 699 -7.19 -20.31 -13.49
C SER A 699 -7.64 -18.95 -12.93
N GLY A 700 -7.31 -18.69 -11.66
CA GLY A 700 -7.56 -17.41 -11.01
C GLY A 700 -6.40 -16.45 -11.19
N VAL A 701 -6.28 -15.51 -10.24
CA VAL A 701 -5.01 -14.85 -9.92
C VAL A 701 -4.57 -15.37 -8.57
N ASP A 702 -3.65 -16.32 -8.58
CA ASP A 702 -3.35 -17.18 -7.44
C ASP A 702 -2.13 -16.70 -6.65
N THR A 703 -2.04 -17.05 -5.37
CA THR A 703 -0.89 -16.78 -4.51
C THR A 703 -0.39 -18.09 -3.91
N MET A 704 0.87 -18.43 -4.15
CA MET A 704 1.46 -19.71 -3.75
C MET A 704 2.74 -19.50 -2.93
N THR A 705 2.90 -20.32 -1.89
CA THR A 705 4.06 -20.29 -0.97
C THR A 705 4.39 -21.73 -0.60
N GLY A 706 5.60 -22.20 -0.88
CA GLY A 706 6.02 -23.58 -0.67
C GLY A 706 6.54 -23.80 0.75
N GLY A 707 7.66 -23.16 1.06
CA GLY A 707 8.39 -23.29 2.32
C GLY A 707 9.70 -24.07 2.12
N LEU A 708 10.16 -24.77 3.16
CA LEU A 708 11.50 -25.41 3.19
C LEU A 708 11.67 -26.65 2.27
N GLY A 709 10.94 -26.76 1.17
CA GLY A 709 11.02 -27.85 0.18
C GLY A 709 11.98 -27.53 -0.98
N ASN A 710 12.04 -28.39 -2.00
CA ASN A 710 12.31 -27.91 -3.37
C ASN A 710 10.98 -28.07 -4.11
N ASP A 711 10.29 -26.97 -4.29
CA ASP A 711 8.87 -26.91 -4.60
C ASP A 711 8.63 -26.52 -6.06
N SER A 712 7.44 -26.86 -6.56
CA SER A 712 7.09 -26.60 -7.95
C SER A 712 5.71 -25.95 -8.09
N TYR A 713 5.71 -24.80 -8.75
CA TYR A 713 4.55 -23.95 -8.96
C TYR A 713 4.06 -24.08 -10.40
N ALA A 714 2.76 -24.28 -10.59
CA ALA A 714 2.14 -24.16 -11.91
C ALA A 714 1.29 -22.89 -11.97
N VAL A 715 1.79 -21.87 -12.67
CA VAL A 715 1.13 -20.58 -12.90
C VAL A 715 0.46 -20.53 -14.28
N SER A 716 -0.70 -19.89 -14.36
CA SER A 716 -1.51 -19.78 -15.59
C SER A 716 -1.85 -18.34 -15.99
N ASP A 717 -1.92 -17.41 -15.03
CA ASP A 717 -2.03 -15.97 -15.30
C ASP A 717 -0.69 -15.28 -15.03
N SER A 718 -0.41 -14.17 -15.72
CA SER A 718 0.79 -13.35 -15.49
C SER A 718 0.76 -12.60 -14.15
N SER A 719 -0.38 -12.61 -13.47
CA SER A 719 -0.62 -12.00 -12.16
C SER A 719 -0.40 -12.97 -11.00
N ASP A 720 -0.18 -14.27 -11.27
CA ASP A 720 0.02 -15.29 -10.24
C ASP A 720 1.30 -15.03 -9.44
N VAL A 721 1.18 -14.94 -8.12
CA VAL A 721 2.26 -14.59 -7.19
C VAL A 721 2.84 -15.85 -6.58
N VAL A 722 4.14 -16.06 -6.79
CA VAL A 722 4.94 -17.03 -6.02
C VAL A 722 5.71 -16.27 -4.94
N ILE A 723 5.75 -16.83 -3.73
CA ILE A 723 6.43 -16.26 -2.56
C ILE A 723 7.42 -17.30 -2.01
N GLU A 724 8.70 -16.96 -2.03
CA GLU A 724 9.78 -17.72 -1.37
C GLU A 724 10.60 -16.78 -0.48
N ASN A 725 11.06 -17.26 0.68
CA ASN A 725 12.06 -16.57 1.48
C ASN A 725 13.48 -17.07 1.17
N ALA A 726 14.50 -16.30 1.59
CA ALA A 726 15.88 -16.58 1.24
C ALA A 726 16.40 -17.87 1.92
N GLY A 727 16.68 -18.90 1.11
CA GLY A 727 17.24 -20.17 1.56
C GLY A 727 16.22 -21.20 2.04
N GLU A 728 14.96 -21.09 1.59
CA GLU A 728 13.95 -22.12 1.86
C GLU A 728 14.14 -23.35 0.97
N GLY A 729 14.40 -23.17 -0.33
CA GLY A 729 14.46 -24.29 -1.27
C GLY A 729 15.46 -24.21 -2.41
N SER A 730 15.07 -24.81 -3.52
CA SER A 730 15.46 -24.32 -4.85
C SER A 730 14.41 -24.77 -5.86
N ASP A 731 13.73 -23.79 -6.42
CA ASP A 731 12.29 -23.92 -6.67
C ASP A 731 11.93 -23.62 -8.13
N THR A 732 10.84 -24.20 -8.62
CA THR A 732 10.58 -24.28 -10.07
C THR A 732 9.18 -23.80 -10.45
N VAL A 733 9.11 -22.67 -11.16
CA VAL A 733 7.88 -22.18 -11.78
C VAL A 733 7.71 -22.78 -13.18
N SER A 734 6.65 -23.56 -13.38
CA SER A 734 6.16 -24.02 -14.68
C SER A 734 5.05 -23.08 -15.15
N SER A 735 5.37 -22.16 -16.06
CA SER A 735 4.42 -21.13 -16.51
C SER A 735 3.66 -21.49 -17.78
N ARG A 736 2.40 -21.04 -17.86
CA ARG A 736 1.57 -20.97 -19.08
C ARG A 736 1.01 -19.56 -19.34
N ALA A 737 1.44 -18.59 -18.52
CA ALA A 737 1.02 -17.20 -18.60
C ALA A 737 1.49 -16.51 -19.89
N SER A 738 0.95 -15.33 -20.19
CA SER A 738 1.33 -14.54 -21.37
C SER A 738 2.68 -13.81 -21.21
N SER A 739 3.73 -14.57 -20.90
CA SER A 739 5.03 -14.18 -20.30
C SER A 739 5.00 -14.14 -18.77
N TYR A 740 6.14 -14.41 -18.14
CA TYR A 740 6.29 -14.47 -16.67
C TYR A 740 7.68 -14.03 -16.21
N THR A 741 7.77 -13.43 -15.03
CA THR A 741 9.01 -12.99 -14.37
C THR A 741 9.12 -13.67 -13.02
N LEU A 742 10.27 -14.23 -12.68
CA LEU A 742 10.45 -14.92 -11.40
C LEU A 742 10.35 -13.95 -10.21
N ALA A 743 9.66 -14.39 -9.16
CA ALA A 743 9.73 -13.77 -7.84
C ALA A 743 11.15 -13.88 -7.27
N ALA A 744 11.48 -13.06 -6.27
CA ALA A 744 12.75 -13.18 -5.56
C ALA A 744 12.86 -14.54 -4.83
N ASN A 745 14.08 -15.05 -4.70
CA ASN A 745 14.41 -16.35 -4.09
C ASN A 745 13.90 -17.59 -4.84
N VAL A 746 13.48 -17.47 -6.11
CA VAL A 746 13.18 -18.60 -7.01
C VAL A 746 14.30 -18.74 -8.04
N GLU A 747 14.86 -19.95 -8.24
CA GLU A 747 15.94 -20.13 -9.23
C GLU A 747 15.44 -20.53 -10.64
N ASN A 748 14.36 -21.31 -10.76
CA ASN A 748 14.08 -22.03 -12.00
C ASN A 748 12.74 -21.61 -12.66
N LEU A 749 12.77 -21.30 -13.96
CA LEU A 749 11.60 -21.00 -14.79
C LEU A 749 11.53 -21.96 -15.97
N ILE A 750 10.35 -22.56 -16.19
CA ILE A 750 10.04 -23.40 -17.35
C ILE A 750 8.78 -22.86 -18.02
N LEU A 751 8.91 -22.36 -19.24
CA LEU A 751 7.77 -21.93 -20.06
C LEU A 751 7.13 -23.15 -20.72
N THR A 752 5.81 -23.23 -20.73
CA THR A 752 5.10 -24.42 -21.23
C THR A 752 3.87 -24.06 -22.06
N GLY A 753 3.51 -24.94 -23.00
CA GLY A 753 2.45 -24.69 -23.98
C GLY A 753 3.01 -24.59 -25.38
N SER A 754 2.41 -23.72 -26.20
CA SER A 754 2.78 -23.52 -27.60
C SER A 754 2.46 -22.09 -28.06
N ALA A 755 2.63 -21.13 -27.15
CA ALA A 755 2.48 -19.71 -27.40
C ALA A 755 3.86 -19.06 -27.28
N ALA A 756 4.14 -18.08 -28.13
CA ALA A 756 5.30 -17.21 -27.94
C ALA A 756 5.08 -16.40 -26.65
N ILE A 757 5.82 -16.75 -25.60
CA ILE A 757 5.74 -16.16 -24.26
C ILE A 757 7.16 -15.99 -23.74
N ASN A 758 7.41 -14.92 -22.98
CA ASN A 758 8.77 -14.58 -22.56
C ASN A 758 9.02 -15.00 -21.11
N GLY A 759 10.28 -15.29 -20.78
CA GLY A 759 10.72 -15.64 -19.44
C GLY A 759 11.75 -14.65 -18.94
N THR A 760 11.57 -14.15 -17.72
CA THR A 760 12.52 -13.27 -17.06
C THR A 760 12.94 -13.84 -15.71
N GLY A 761 14.25 -13.82 -15.41
CA GLY A 761 14.82 -14.21 -14.12
C GLY A 761 14.63 -13.15 -13.03
N ASN A 762 15.54 -13.11 -12.06
CA ASN A 762 15.55 -12.15 -10.96
C ASN A 762 16.94 -11.51 -10.71
N ALA A 763 17.63 -11.85 -9.62
CA ALA A 763 18.97 -11.36 -9.28
C ALA A 763 19.85 -12.48 -8.68
N LEU A 764 19.56 -13.71 -9.09
CA LEU A 764 20.20 -14.96 -8.70
C LEU A 764 20.68 -15.66 -9.96
N ASN A 765 21.51 -16.70 -9.80
CA ASN A 765 21.89 -17.59 -10.90
C ASN A 765 20.69 -18.45 -11.32
N ASN A 766 19.90 -17.97 -12.27
CA ASN A 766 18.65 -18.58 -12.70
C ASN A 766 18.85 -19.65 -13.80
N GLN A 767 17.90 -20.59 -13.87
CA GLN A 767 17.76 -21.53 -14.99
C GLN A 767 16.43 -21.25 -15.72
N LEU A 768 16.50 -20.74 -16.95
CA LEU A 768 15.35 -20.42 -17.79
C LEU A 768 15.25 -21.43 -18.95
N ALA A 769 14.14 -22.15 -19.03
CA ALA A 769 13.78 -22.99 -20.17
C ALA A 769 12.55 -22.42 -20.90
N GLY A 770 12.66 -22.18 -22.20
CA GLY A 770 11.56 -21.79 -23.07
C GLY A 770 10.71 -22.98 -23.54
N ASN A 771 9.88 -22.75 -24.57
CA ASN A 771 8.92 -23.76 -25.08
C ASN A 771 9.20 -24.23 -26.52
N SER A 772 8.17 -24.26 -27.39
CA SER A 772 8.30 -24.69 -28.80
C SER A 772 7.72 -23.63 -29.76
N ALA A 773 7.92 -22.36 -29.39
CA ALA A 773 7.64 -21.17 -30.17
C ALA A 773 8.63 -20.10 -29.72
N ASN A 774 8.94 -19.14 -30.60
CA ASN A 774 9.86 -18.03 -30.34
C ASN A 774 9.62 -17.37 -28.97
N ASN A 775 10.62 -17.35 -28.09
CA ASN A 775 10.60 -16.77 -26.74
C ASN A 775 11.73 -15.75 -26.60
N ILE A 776 11.51 -14.72 -25.79
CA ILE A 776 12.61 -13.91 -25.23
C ILE A 776 12.91 -14.47 -23.83
N LEU A 777 14.15 -14.88 -23.61
CA LEU A 777 14.69 -15.26 -22.31
C LEU A 777 15.66 -14.17 -21.83
N ASP A 778 15.45 -13.69 -20.62
CA ASP A 778 16.20 -12.60 -20.01
C ASP A 778 16.55 -12.98 -18.57
N GLY A 779 17.81 -13.33 -18.31
CA GLY A 779 18.25 -13.70 -16.96
C GLY A 779 18.14 -12.56 -15.95
N LEU A 780 18.27 -11.31 -16.44
CA LEU A 780 18.69 -10.14 -15.68
C LEU A 780 20.09 -10.36 -15.09
N ALA A 781 20.35 -9.92 -13.86
CA ALA A 781 21.68 -9.89 -13.28
C ALA A 781 21.98 -11.16 -12.47
N GLY A 782 22.70 -12.10 -13.06
CA GLY A 782 23.03 -13.38 -12.44
C GLY A 782 24.33 -13.99 -12.97
N ALA A 783 24.27 -15.29 -13.20
CA ALA A 783 25.23 -16.03 -14.03
C ALA A 783 24.44 -17.24 -14.50
N ASP A 784 23.63 -16.98 -15.52
CA ASP A 784 22.38 -17.68 -15.76
C ASP A 784 22.53 -18.79 -16.79
N THR A 785 21.56 -19.69 -16.86
CA THR A 785 21.51 -20.71 -17.91
C THR A 785 20.18 -20.61 -18.63
N MET A 786 20.24 -20.26 -19.92
CA MET A 786 19.06 -20.04 -20.77
C MET A 786 19.02 -21.08 -21.89
N LEU A 787 17.88 -21.73 -22.05
CA LEU A 787 17.61 -22.82 -22.99
C LEU A 787 16.29 -22.53 -23.70
N GLY A 788 16.33 -21.95 -24.89
CA GLY A 788 15.16 -21.47 -25.64
C GLY A 788 14.16 -22.57 -25.97
N GLY A 789 14.66 -23.68 -26.51
CA GLY A 789 13.83 -24.84 -26.84
C GLY A 789 13.72 -24.99 -28.33
N ALA A 790 12.62 -24.53 -28.95
CA ALA A 790 12.47 -24.55 -30.41
C ALA A 790 11.59 -23.41 -30.93
N GLY A 791 11.98 -22.83 -32.07
CA GLY A 791 11.54 -21.51 -32.51
C GLY A 791 12.77 -20.64 -32.77
N ASP A 792 12.62 -19.46 -33.36
CA ASP A 792 13.75 -18.51 -33.47
C ASP A 792 13.78 -17.65 -32.19
N ASP A 793 14.61 -18.04 -31.23
CA ASP A 793 14.62 -17.53 -29.85
C ASP A 793 15.60 -16.35 -29.65
N SER A 794 15.41 -15.62 -28.55
CA SER A 794 16.19 -14.41 -28.25
C SER A 794 16.63 -14.36 -26.78
N TYR A 795 17.93 -14.16 -26.57
CA TYR A 795 18.59 -14.17 -25.27
C TYR A 795 19.11 -12.79 -24.91
N MET A 796 18.85 -12.32 -23.69
CA MET A 796 19.52 -11.14 -23.11
C MET A 796 20.65 -11.62 -22.21
N VAL A 797 21.89 -11.22 -22.52
CA VAL A 797 23.11 -11.56 -21.75
C VAL A 797 23.70 -10.30 -21.11
N ASP A 798 23.81 -10.35 -19.79
CA ASP A 798 24.11 -9.23 -18.89
C ASP A 798 25.47 -9.47 -18.18
N ASP A 799 25.72 -10.71 -17.72
CA ASP A 799 27.00 -11.12 -17.14
C ASP A 799 27.82 -12.00 -18.11
N THR A 800 29.15 -11.89 -18.01
CA THR A 800 30.11 -12.72 -18.77
C THR A 800 30.08 -14.22 -18.45
N ASN A 801 29.36 -14.65 -17.42
CA ASN A 801 29.20 -16.04 -17.00
C ASN A 801 27.85 -16.65 -17.45
N ASP A 802 26.98 -15.89 -18.13
CA ASP A 802 25.72 -16.40 -18.68
C ASP A 802 25.97 -17.48 -19.74
N VAL A 803 25.14 -18.52 -19.73
CA VAL A 803 25.25 -19.70 -20.57
C VAL A 803 23.98 -19.87 -21.39
N VAL A 804 24.04 -19.46 -22.66
CA VAL A 804 23.06 -19.84 -23.68
C VAL A 804 23.31 -21.29 -24.12
N VAL A 805 22.25 -22.08 -24.21
CA VAL A 805 22.30 -23.49 -24.62
C VAL A 805 21.27 -23.73 -25.73
N GLU A 806 21.73 -24.28 -26.86
CA GLU A 806 20.87 -24.70 -27.99
C GLU A 806 21.21 -26.11 -28.47
N ASN A 807 20.22 -26.83 -29.04
CA ASN A 807 20.49 -28.07 -29.79
C ASN A 807 20.39 -27.85 -31.30
N ALA A 808 21.04 -28.72 -32.06
CA ALA A 808 21.21 -28.55 -33.50
C ALA A 808 19.89 -28.66 -34.28
N GLY A 809 19.41 -27.52 -34.79
CA GLY A 809 18.25 -27.43 -35.69
C GLY A 809 16.92 -27.22 -34.98
N GLU A 810 16.92 -26.61 -33.80
CA GLU A 810 15.70 -26.19 -33.10
C GLU A 810 15.23 -24.77 -33.47
N GLY A 811 16.17 -23.87 -33.83
CA GLY A 811 15.89 -22.46 -34.11
C GLY A 811 16.77 -21.77 -35.16
N SER A 812 16.96 -20.46 -34.96
CA SER A 812 17.79 -19.53 -35.76
C SER A 812 18.14 -18.33 -34.86
N ASP A 813 18.95 -18.56 -33.84
CA ASP A 813 18.74 -17.91 -32.54
C ASP A 813 19.65 -16.70 -32.32
N THR A 814 19.23 -15.77 -31.46
CA THR A 814 19.87 -14.45 -31.32
C THR A 814 20.26 -14.11 -29.90
N VAL A 815 21.53 -13.82 -29.67
CA VAL A 815 22.02 -13.24 -28.40
C VAL A 815 22.13 -11.73 -28.53
N TYR A 816 21.44 -11.00 -27.66
CA TYR A 816 21.68 -9.59 -27.38
C TYR A 816 22.56 -9.49 -26.14
N SER A 817 23.71 -8.81 -26.21
CA SER A 817 24.60 -8.69 -25.06
C SER A 817 25.04 -7.25 -24.77
N ILE A 818 25.13 -6.90 -23.48
CA ILE A 818 25.83 -5.69 -23.00
C ILE A 818 27.27 -5.99 -22.54
N ALA A 819 27.67 -7.27 -22.53
CA ALA A 819 28.99 -7.75 -22.16
C ALA A 819 29.80 -8.20 -23.39
N SER A 820 31.08 -8.56 -23.19
CA SER A 820 31.82 -9.27 -24.26
C SER A 820 31.41 -10.74 -24.25
N TYR A 821 30.95 -11.26 -25.39
CA TYR A 821 30.37 -12.59 -25.48
C TYR A 821 30.91 -13.41 -26.66
N THR A 822 30.76 -14.73 -26.59
CA THR A 822 31.09 -15.65 -27.68
C THR A 822 29.99 -16.69 -27.77
N LEU A 823 29.40 -16.84 -28.95
CA LEU A 823 28.23 -17.69 -29.15
C LEU A 823 28.52 -19.15 -28.75
N ALA A 824 27.58 -19.73 -27.99
CA ALA A 824 27.53 -21.16 -27.77
C ALA A 824 27.30 -21.91 -29.09
N ALA A 825 27.57 -23.21 -29.11
CA ALA A 825 27.31 -24.02 -30.30
C ALA A 825 25.80 -24.07 -30.60
N ASN A 826 25.44 -24.14 -31.89
CA ASN A 826 24.07 -24.12 -32.41
C ASN A 826 23.33 -22.77 -32.33
N VAL A 827 24.02 -21.66 -32.02
CA VAL A 827 23.44 -20.30 -32.07
C VAL A 827 23.97 -19.55 -33.30
N GLU A 828 23.12 -18.88 -34.07
CA GLU A 828 23.47 -18.20 -35.32
C GLU A 828 23.88 -16.73 -35.15
N ASN A 829 23.21 -15.95 -34.29
CA ASN A 829 23.29 -14.49 -34.32
C ASN A 829 23.76 -13.87 -32.99
N LEU A 830 24.64 -12.86 -33.07
CA LEU A 830 25.09 -12.03 -31.94
C LEU A 830 24.88 -10.55 -32.27
N ILE A 831 24.29 -9.81 -31.33
CA ILE A 831 24.12 -8.36 -31.40
C ILE A 831 24.68 -7.78 -30.09
N LEU A 832 25.82 -7.10 -30.19
CA LEU A 832 26.38 -6.30 -29.12
C LEU A 832 25.57 -5.00 -28.98
N THR A 833 25.36 -4.55 -27.75
CA THR A 833 24.49 -3.40 -27.45
C THR A 833 25.18 -2.39 -26.52
N GLY A 834 24.53 -1.27 -26.25
CA GLY A 834 25.13 -0.15 -25.52
C GLY A 834 26.20 0.59 -26.33
N SER A 835 27.22 1.12 -25.66
CA SER A 835 28.29 1.93 -26.26
C SER A 835 29.66 1.70 -25.60
N ALA A 836 29.87 0.53 -25.01
CA ALA A 836 31.14 0.12 -24.43
C ALA A 836 31.95 -0.66 -25.47
N ALA A 837 33.28 -0.58 -25.42
CA ALA A 837 34.18 -1.39 -26.22
C ALA A 837 34.18 -2.86 -25.73
N ILE A 838 33.13 -3.59 -26.12
CA ILE A 838 32.92 -5.02 -25.89
C ILE A 838 33.23 -5.82 -27.16
N ASN A 839 33.36 -7.13 -27.05
CA ASN A 839 33.86 -7.99 -28.13
C ASN A 839 32.89 -9.14 -28.41
N GLY A 840 32.86 -9.59 -29.67
CA GLY A 840 31.94 -10.62 -30.15
C GLY A 840 32.66 -11.77 -30.85
N GLY A 841 32.33 -13.00 -30.47
CA GLY A 841 32.79 -14.22 -31.14
C GLY A 841 31.63 -15.07 -31.65
N GLY A 842 31.75 -15.60 -32.86
CA GLY A 842 30.90 -16.70 -33.33
C GLY A 842 31.49 -18.08 -32.99
N ASN A 843 30.96 -19.13 -33.62
CA ASN A 843 31.23 -20.52 -33.27
C ASN A 843 31.82 -21.34 -34.45
N ALA A 844 31.09 -22.33 -34.96
CA ALA A 844 31.44 -23.20 -36.08
C ALA A 844 30.32 -23.30 -37.14
N LEU A 845 29.36 -22.37 -37.08
CA LEU A 845 28.28 -22.16 -38.04
C LEU A 845 28.59 -20.94 -38.92
N ASN A 846 27.70 -20.60 -39.85
CA ASN A 846 27.75 -19.34 -40.56
C ASN A 846 27.09 -18.26 -39.69
N ASN A 847 27.87 -17.53 -38.89
CA ASN A 847 27.34 -16.61 -37.89
C ASN A 847 27.09 -15.20 -38.44
N GLN A 848 26.09 -14.50 -37.88
CA GLN A 848 25.94 -13.05 -38.03
C GLN A 848 26.33 -12.34 -36.72
N LEU A 849 27.39 -11.52 -36.75
CA LEU A 849 27.84 -10.74 -35.60
C LEU A 849 27.65 -9.24 -35.90
N THR A 850 26.95 -8.54 -35.01
CA THR A 850 26.76 -7.08 -35.08
C THR A 850 27.39 -6.45 -33.84
N GLY A 851 28.27 -5.48 -34.03
CA GLY A 851 28.86 -4.66 -32.98
C GLY A 851 27.91 -3.56 -32.48
N ASN A 852 28.47 -2.60 -31.74
CA ASN A 852 27.74 -1.50 -31.12
C ASN A 852 28.28 -0.12 -31.55
N SER A 853 28.44 0.83 -30.63
CA SER A 853 28.99 2.16 -30.93
C SER A 853 30.32 2.47 -30.22
N GLY A 854 31.15 1.45 -30.00
CA GLY A 854 32.53 1.64 -29.57
C GLY A 854 33.43 0.44 -29.87
N ASN A 855 34.60 0.73 -30.45
CA ASN A 855 35.69 -0.17 -30.86
C ASN A 855 35.53 -1.65 -30.42
N ASN A 856 34.89 -2.46 -31.27
CA ASN A 856 34.67 -3.89 -31.05
C ASN A 856 35.77 -4.74 -31.69
N VAL A 857 36.15 -5.84 -31.04
CA VAL A 857 36.81 -6.97 -31.72
C VAL A 857 35.74 -8.00 -32.07
N LEU A 858 35.55 -8.25 -33.37
CA LEU A 858 34.61 -9.23 -33.91
C LEU A 858 35.38 -10.40 -34.56
N SER A 859 35.04 -11.63 -34.20
CA SER A 859 35.68 -12.85 -34.72
C SER A 859 34.62 -13.86 -35.15
N GLY A 860 34.43 -14.04 -36.46
CA GLY A 860 33.42 -14.94 -37.02
C GLY A 860 33.46 -16.35 -36.43
N GLY A 861 34.67 -16.88 -36.26
CA GLY A 861 34.90 -18.23 -35.74
C GLY A 861 35.43 -19.12 -36.85
N ALA A 862 34.71 -20.18 -37.20
CA ALA A 862 34.98 -21.01 -38.36
C ALA A 862 33.67 -21.29 -39.12
N GLY A 863 33.35 -20.43 -40.08
CA GLY A 863 32.05 -20.45 -40.76
C GLY A 863 32.10 -19.95 -42.20
N VAL A 864 31.05 -19.23 -42.56
CA VAL A 864 31.00 -18.27 -43.68
C VAL A 864 30.24 -17.09 -43.11
N ASP A 865 30.98 -16.21 -42.46
CA ASP A 865 30.41 -15.34 -41.42
C ASP A 865 30.09 -13.95 -41.98
N THR A 866 29.15 -13.25 -41.34
CA THR A 866 28.81 -11.86 -41.64
C THR A 866 29.05 -11.01 -40.40
N MET A 867 30.01 -10.10 -40.48
CA MET A 867 30.36 -9.17 -39.41
C MET A 867 29.98 -7.74 -39.81
N ILE A 868 29.47 -6.98 -38.85
CA ILE A 868 29.03 -5.59 -38.98
C ILE A 868 29.58 -4.87 -37.75
N GLY A 869 30.42 -3.86 -37.90
CA GLY A 869 30.99 -3.10 -36.79
C GLY A 869 29.96 -2.21 -36.11
N GLY A 870 29.60 -1.12 -36.77
CA GLY A 870 28.64 -0.14 -36.25
C GLY A 870 29.25 1.26 -36.18
N LEU A 871 29.83 1.65 -35.06
CA LEU A 871 30.61 2.89 -34.93
C LEU A 871 31.81 2.69 -33.98
N GLY A 872 33.01 3.04 -34.42
CA GLY A 872 34.26 2.82 -33.66
C GLY A 872 35.39 2.44 -34.59
N ASP A 873 36.64 2.43 -34.11
CA ASP A 873 37.75 1.84 -34.88
C ASP A 873 37.75 0.32 -34.56
N ASP A 874 37.12 -0.48 -35.40
CA ASP A 874 36.78 -1.88 -35.14
C ASP A 874 37.83 -2.87 -35.71
N THR A 875 37.81 -4.10 -35.20
CA THR A 875 38.81 -5.12 -35.54
C THR A 875 38.19 -6.48 -35.82
N TYR A 876 38.36 -6.97 -37.05
CA TYR A 876 37.79 -8.22 -37.54
C TYR A 876 38.82 -9.33 -37.54
N SER A 877 38.40 -10.56 -37.24
CA SER A 877 39.19 -11.78 -37.42
C SER A 877 38.46 -12.73 -38.37
N VAL A 878 39.00 -12.91 -39.58
CA VAL A 878 38.44 -13.76 -40.64
C VAL A 878 39.31 -15.01 -40.90
N ASP A 879 38.63 -16.14 -41.02
CA ASP A 879 39.19 -17.49 -41.11
C ASP A 879 38.90 -18.11 -42.49
N ASN A 880 37.75 -17.77 -43.09
CA ASN A 880 37.32 -18.22 -44.40
C ASN A 880 37.49 -17.10 -45.46
N ALA A 881 37.78 -17.50 -46.69
CA ALA A 881 37.85 -16.60 -47.86
C ALA A 881 36.47 -16.09 -48.33
N SER A 882 35.39 -16.49 -47.63
CA SER A 882 34.00 -16.16 -47.94
C SER A 882 33.33 -15.34 -46.83
N ASP A 883 34.04 -15.05 -45.74
CA ASP A 883 33.55 -14.16 -44.67
C ASP A 883 33.30 -12.76 -45.25
N SER A 884 32.29 -12.07 -44.73
CA SER A 884 31.81 -10.77 -45.22
C SER A 884 31.81 -9.74 -44.09
N ILE A 885 32.35 -8.56 -44.36
CA ILE A 885 32.34 -7.41 -43.45
C ILE A 885 31.49 -6.30 -44.09
N ILE A 886 30.67 -5.59 -43.30
CA ILE A 886 29.68 -4.63 -43.81
C ILE A 886 29.73 -3.33 -42.98
N GLU A 887 30.56 -2.39 -43.40
CA GLU A 887 30.65 -1.05 -42.81
C GLU A 887 30.07 0.03 -43.74
N ASN A 888 29.67 1.17 -43.19
CA ASN A 888 29.34 2.36 -43.98
C ASN A 888 30.45 3.43 -43.86
N SER A 889 30.48 4.33 -44.83
CA SER A 889 31.51 5.38 -44.89
C SER A 889 31.47 6.32 -43.68
N ALA A 890 32.64 6.52 -43.05
CA ALA A 890 32.86 7.39 -41.89
C ALA A 890 32.23 6.92 -40.57
N GLU A 891 32.12 5.60 -40.38
CA GLU A 891 31.76 4.96 -39.11
C GLU A 891 32.97 4.66 -38.22
N GLY A 892 34.14 4.37 -38.80
CA GLY A 892 35.34 3.93 -38.09
C GLY A 892 36.69 4.21 -38.75
N TRP A 893 37.68 3.43 -38.34
CA TRP A 893 38.93 3.16 -39.07
C TRP A 893 39.31 1.69 -38.85
N ASP A 894 39.06 0.86 -39.85
CA ASP A 894 38.73 -0.54 -39.56
C ASP A 894 39.79 -1.54 -40.03
N VAL A 895 40.06 -2.55 -39.20
CA VAL A 895 41.21 -3.46 -39.36
C VAL A 895 40.79 -4.93 -39.45
N VAL A 896 41.12 -5.59 -40.56
CA VAL A 896 40.86 -7.02 -40.77
C VAL A 896 42.13 -7.84 -40.57
N TYR A 897 42.16 -8.73 -39.58
CA TYR A 897 43.16 -9.78 -39.45
C TYR A 897 42.68 -11.04 -40.18
N SER A 898 43.40 -11.44 -41.23
CA SER A 898 43.02 -12.61 -42.04
C SER A 898 43.96 -13.80 -41.85
N ARG A 899 43.34 -14.99 -41.83
CA ARG A 899 43.99 -16.32 -41.89
C ARG A 899 43.51 -17.17 -43.06
N ALA A 900 42.52 -16.68 -43.80
CA ALA A 900 41.96 -17.30 -45.01
C ALA A 900 43.03 -17.55 -46.08
N SER A 901 42.77 -18.46 -47.03
CA SER A 901 43.69 -18.71 -48.16
C SER A 901 43.87 -17.50 -49.09
N SER A 902 42.89 -16.61 -49.10
CA SER A 902 42.89 -15.29 -49.74
C SER A 902 41.75 -14.48 -49.14
N TYR A 903 41.88 -13.15 -49.05
CA TYR A 903 40.79 -12.28 -48.61
C TYR A 903 40.72 -10.99 -49.43
N THR A 904 39.51 -10.48 -49.61
CA THR A 904 39.21 -9.23 -50.33
C THR A 904 38.46 -8.31 -49.38
N LEU A 905 38.92 -7.07 -49.22
CA LEU A 905 38.21 -6.08 -48.41
C LEU A 905 36.86 -5.69 -49.03
N SER A 906 35.88 -5.48 -48.16
CA SER A 906 34.70 -4.67 -48.45
C SER A 906 35.09 -3.21 -48.65
N THR A 907 34.21 -2.43 -49.27
CA THR A 907 34.32 -0.95 -49.27
C THR A 907 34.14 -0.40 -47.87
N SER A 908 34.74 0.77 -47.59
CA SER A 908 34.72 1.43 -46.27
C SER A 908 35.34 0.61 -45.12
N VAL A 909 36.36 -0.21 -45.43
CA VAL A 909 37.25 -0.85 -44.43
C VAL A 909 38.69 -0.56 -44.83
N GLU A 910 39.49 0.07 -43.98
CA GLU A 910 40.77 0.66 -44.40
C GLU A 910 41.96 -0.30 -44.41
N GLN A 911 42.08 -1.25 -43.48
CA GLN A 911 43.27 -2.11 -43.36
C GLN A 911 42.98 -3.61 -43.43
N LEU A 912 43.84 -4.35 -44.15
CA LEU A 912 43.93 -5.81 -44.14
C LEU A 912 45.32 -6.26 -43.74
N ILE A 913 45.41 -7.03 -42.66
CA ILE A 913 46.62 -7.66 -42.13
C ILE A 913 46.52 -9.18 -42.32
N LEU A 914 47.32 -9.71 -43.26
CA LEU A 914 47.52 -11.14 -43.38
C LEU A 914 48.36 -11.65 -42.21
N THR A 915 48.00 -12.79 -41.64
CA THR A 915 48.74 -13.40 -40.52
C THR A 915 49.24 -14.80 -40.84
N GLY A 916 50.04 -15.38 -39.95
CA GLY A 916 50.65 -16.70 -40.16
C GLY A 916 51.82 -16.69 -41.15
N THR A 917 52.06 -17.83 -41.79
CA THR A 917 53.24 -18.08 -42.65
C THR A 917 52.89 -18.73 -43.99
N ALA A 918 51.61 -18.70 -44.38
CA ALA A 918 51.13 -19.24 -45.64
C ALA A 918 51.13 -18.16 -46.73
N ALA A 919 51.36 -18.57 -47.98
CA ALA A 919 51.20 -17.72 -49.15
C ALA A 919 49.71 -17.41 -49.37
N ILE A 920 49.23 -16.41 -48.64
CA ILE A 920 47.87 -15.87 -48.68
C ILE A 920 47.87 -14.63 -49.59
N ASN A 921 46.76 -14.36 -50.27
CA ASN A 921 46.61 -13.17 -51.10
C ASN A 921 45.65 -12.15 -50.44
N ALA A 922 45.97 -10.86 -50.56
CA ALA A 922 45.13 -9.75 -50.14
C ALA A 922 44.67 -8.94 -51.35
N THR A 923 43.41 -8.53 -51.32
CA THR A 923 42.83 -7.62 -52.32
C THR A 923 42.15 -6.45 -51.59
N GLY A 924 42.41 -5.22 -52.03
CA GLY A 924 41.75 -4.00 -51.56
C GLY A 924 40.38 -3.79 -52.19
N SER A 925 39.92 -2.55 -52.25
CA SER A 925 38.54 -2.17 -52.57
C SER A 925 38.49 -1.07 -53.66
N ALA A 926 37.65 -0.05 -53.49
CA ALA A 926 37.66 1.19 -54.29
C ALA A 926 37.96 2.43 -53.42
N ASP A 927 38.42 2.18 -52.19
CA ASP A 927 38.80 3.15 -51.15
C ASP A 927 40.30 3.01 -50.84
N ASN A 928 40.94 4.02 -50.24
CA ASN A 928 42.39 4.00 -50.00
C ASN A 928 42.75 2.96 -48.92
N ASN A 929 43.36 1.84 -49.30
CA ASN A 929 43.58 0.70 -48.42
C ASN A 929 45.04 0.52 -47.98
N ILE A 930 45.23 -0.07 -46.79
CA ILE A 930 46.53 -0.53 -46.28
C ILE A 930 46.53 -2.06 -46.30
N LEU A 931 47.31 -2.68 -47.18
CA LEU A 931 47.44 -4.13 -47.30
C LEU A 931 48.80 -4.59 -46.76
N ASN A 932 48.78 -5.27 -45.60
CA ASN A 932 49.92 -5.87 -44.93
C ASN A 932 49.98 -7.38 -45.20
N GLY A 933 51.00 -7.83 -45.94
CA GLY A 933 51.36 -9.23 -46.11
C GLY A 933 52.04 -9.84 -44.87
N ASN A 934 52.32 -11.14 -44.94
CA ASN A 934 52.77 -11.96 -43.81
C ASN A 934 54.23 -12.44 -43.99
N THR A 935 54.50 -13.75 -43.87
CA THR A 935 55.83 -14.35 -44.14
C THR A 935 55.81 -15.44 -45.22
N GLY A 936 54.79 -15.44 -46.07
CA GLY A 936 54.72 -16.25 -47.29
C GLY A 936 54.86 -15.36 -48.52
N ASP A 937 55.06 -15.97 -49.69
CA ASP A 937 55.06 -15.23 -50.97
C ASP A 937 53.62 -14.76 -51.28
N ASN A 938 53.27 -13.51 -50.96
CA ASN A 938 51.90 -12.98 -51.07
C ASN A 938 51.63 -12.34 -52.44
N ILE A 939 50.37 -12.33 -52.90
CA ILE A 939 49.89 -11.37 -53.90
C ILE A 939 49.10 -10.27 -53.17
N LEU A 940 49.46 -9.01 -53.38
CA LEU A 940 48.75 -7.84 -52.87
C LEU A 940 48.21 -7.03 -54.05
N ASP A 941 46.89 -6.88 -54.16
CA ASP A 941 46.21 -6.16 -55.25
C ASP A 941 45.37 -5.02 -54.67
N GLY A 942 45.75 -3.76 -54.91
CA GLY A 942 45.05 -2.60 -54.34
C GLY A 942 43.62 -2.40 -54.89
N GLN A 943 43.42 -2.79 -56.15
CA GLN A 943 42.27 -2.47 -57.00
C GLN A 943 42.10 -0.98 -57.37
N GLY A 944 41.82 -0.10 -56.41
CA GLY A 944 41.36 1.26 -56.69
C GLY A 944 41.49 2.22 -55.52
N GLY A 945 42.62 2.91 -55.37
CA GLY A 945 42.85 3.81 -54.24
C GLY A 945 44.24 4.45 -54.26
N SER A 946 44.55 5.31 -53.29
CA SER A 946 45.93 5.73 -53.01
C SER A 946 46.52 4.84 -51.93
N ASP A 947 46.89 3.62 -52.32
CA ASP A 947 47.05 2.50 -51.39
C ASP A 947 48.44 2.41 -50.75
N ILE A 948 48.54 1.64 -49.67
CA ILE A 948 49.80 1.31 -48.99
C ILE A 948 49.97 -0.20 -48.98
N LEU A 949 50.84 -0.71 -49.85
CA LEU A 949 51.08 -2.14 -50.02
C LEU A 949 52.42 -2.55 -49.39
N ILE A 950 52.39 -3.51 -48.46
CA ILE A 950 53.55 -3.92 -47.65
C ILE A 950 53.65 -5.45 -47.67
N GLY A 951 54.49 -6.03 -48.54
CA GLY A 951 54.61 -7.49 -48.71
C GLY A 951 55.00 -8.26 -47.44
N GLY A 952 55.88 -7.69 -46.62
CA GLY A 952 56.32 -8.31 -45.37
C GLY A 952 57.62 -9.10 -45.55
N LEU A 953 57.56 -10.44 -45.49
CA LEU A 953 58.70 -11.34 -45.63
C LEU A 953 58.42 -12.49 -46.62
N GLY A 954 58.44 -12.20 -47.92
CA GLY A 954 58.29 -13.24 -48.95
C GLY A 954 59.05 -12.93 -50.24
N LYS A 955 58.37 -13.19 -51.36
CA LYS A 955 58.68 -12.70 -52.71
C LYS A 955 57.37 -12.16 -53.27
N ASP A 956 57.02 -10.98 -52.79
CA ASP A 956 55.64 -10.55 -52.85
C ASP A 956 55.32 -9.93 -54.20
N THR A 957 54.10 -10.15 -54.68
CA THR A 957 53.65 -9.70 -56.00
C THR A 957 52.62 -8.60 -55.83
N TYR A 958 53.06 -7.36 -56.05
CA TYR A 958 52.18 -6.20 -56.08
C TYR A 958 51.48 -6.13 -57.44
N ASN A 959 50.15 -6.09 -57.44
CA ASN A 959 49.34 -5.93 -58.63
C ASN A 959 48.62 -4.58 -58.54
N LEU A 960 48.82 -3.70 -59.52
CA LEU A 960 48.16 -2.39 -59.57
C LEU A 960 47.12 -2.43 -60.69
N THR A 961 45.89 -2.82 -60.35
CA THR A 961 44.81 -3.04 -61.32
C THR A 961 43.96 -1.80 -61.61
N GLU A 962 44.35 -0.66 -61.03
CA GLU A 962 43.86 0.70 -61.23
C GLU A 962 43.30 1.00 -62.63
N THR A 963 42.09 1.56 -62.66
CA THR A 963 41.48 2.13 -63.89
C THR A 963 41.39 3.65 -63.86
N THR A 964 41.84 4.27 -62.78
CA THR A 964 41.86 5.71 -62.50
C THR A 964 43.24 6.11 -61.95
N PRO A 965 43.78 7.31 -62.23
CA PRO A 965 45.11 7.65 -61.71
C PRO A 965 45.11 7.93 -60.20
N ALA A 966 45.96 7.23 -59.46
CA ALA A 966 46.12 7.35 -58.01
C ALA A 966 47.60 7.35 -57.59
N ILE A 967 47.90 7.25 -56.29
CA ILE A 967 49.30 7.29 -55.77
C ILE A 967 49.55 6.19 -54.74
N ASP A 968 49.97 5.03 -55.23
CA ASP A 968 50.36 3.89 -54.39
C ASP A 968 51.73 4.06 -53.72
N THR A 969 51.82 3.56 -52.49
CA THR A 969 53.04 3.49 -51.68
C THR A 969 53.42 2.04 -51.42
N LEU A 970 54.39 1.52 -52.19
CA LEU A 970 54.84 0.12 -52.10
C LEU A 970 56.11 0.00 -51.23
N THR A 971 56.09 -0.91 -50.27
CA THR A 971 57.25 -1.27 -49.42
C THR A 971 57.91 -2.55 -49.92
N ILE A 972 58.67 -2.42 -51.01
CA ILE A 972 59.21 -3.56 -51.79
C ILE A 972 60.48 -4.15 -51.14
N ALA A 973 60.51 -5.48 -51.00
CA ALA A 973 61.61 -6.28 -50.46
C ALA A 973 62.46 -6.97 -51.56
N THR A 974 63.43 -7.80 -51.16
CA THR A 974 64.47 -8.34 -52.07
C THR A 974 64.09 -9.70 -52.66
N GLY A 975 63.16 -9.69 -53.63
CA GLY A 975 62.71 -10.89 -54.34
C GLY A 975 61.34 -10.72 -55.01
N ASP A 976 60.63 -9.69 -54.57
CA ASP A 976 59.32 -9.20 -55.01
C ASP A 976 59.21 -8.91 -56.51
N SER A 977 57.98 -8.80 -56.98
CA SER A 977 57.61 -8.48 -58.36
C SER A 977 56.47 -7.46 -58.43
N LEU A 978 56.47 -6.65 -59.49
CA LEU A 978 55.40 -5.70 -59.78
C LEU A 978 54.69 -6.12 -61.08
N VAL A 979 53.37 -6.20 -61.04
CA VAL A 979 52.50 -6.60 -62.16
C VAL A 979 51.53 -5.46 -62.47
N ASN A 980 51.31 -5.20 -63.77
CA ASN A 980 50.51 -4.10 -64.30
C ASN A 980 50.98 -2.69 -63.86
N SER A 981 51.88 -2.07 -64.63
CA SER A 981 52.47 -0.76 -64.32
C SER A 981 51.87 0.37 -65.17
N TYR A 982 50.57 0.67 -65.00
CA TYR A 982 49.88 1.65 -65.85
C TYR A 982 49.90 3.11 -65.35
N ASP A 983 50.24 3.36 -64.08
CA ASP A 983 50.25 4.70 -63.49
C ASP A 983 51.61 5.43 -63.54
N VAL A 984 51.59 6.75 -63.28
CA VAL A 984 52.60 7.74 -63.70
C VAL A 984 53.04 8.66 -62.55
N ALA A 985 52.92 8.23 -61.28
CA ALA A 985 53.33 9.02 -60.10
C ALA A 985 53.92 8.21 -58.90
N GLN A 986 54.48 7.02 -59.15
CA GLN A 986 54.91 6.08 -58.08
C GLN A 986 56.04 6.62 -57.17
N SER A 987 55.85 6.49 -55.85
CA SER A 987 56.80 6.93 -54.81
C SER A 987 57.47 5.75 -54.08
N PHE A 988 58.51 5.18 -54.68
CA PHE A 988 59.23 4.02 -54.12
C PHE A 988 59.98 4.34 -52.81
N LYS A 989 59.73 3.55 -51.77
CA LYS A 989 60.48 3.58 -50.50
C LYS A 989 61.17 2.23 -50.26
N LEU A 990 62.42 2.12 -50.69
CA LEU A 990 63.22 0.89 -50.59
C LEU A 990 63.46 0.50 -49.12
N GLY A 991 62.88 -0.62 -48.69
CA GLY A 991 63.08 -1.18 -47.36
C GLY A 991 64.37 -1.99 -47.27
N THR A 992 65.30 -1.60 -46.39
CA THR A 992 66.48 -2.41 -46.07
C THR A 992 66.08 -3.55 -45.12
N GLY A 993 65.89 -4.76 -45.67
CA GLY A 993 65.54 -5.94 -44.89
C GLY A 993 66.66 -6.44 -43.96
N ASN A 994 66.26 -7.24 -42.97
CA ASN A 994 67.06 -7.99 -42.00
C ASN A 994 67.88 -7.21 -40.94
N GLY A 995 67.50 -7.44 -39.68
CA GLY A 995 68.35 -8.31 -38.85
C GLY A 995 69.59 -7.70 -38.19
N ASN A 996 69.38 -6.79 -37.24
CA ASN A 996 70.21 -6.58 -36.03
C ASN A 996 71.69 -6.14 -36.20
N GLN A 997 71.95 -4.90 -35.77
CA GLN A 997 73.24 -4.23 -35.48
C GLN A 997 73.94 -3.38 -36.57
N ALA A 998 74.11 -2.10 -36.18
CA ALA A 998 75.22 -1.18 -36.46
C ALA A 998 75.45 -0.61 -37.89
N GLY A 999 75.34 0.73 -38.02
CA GLY A 999 76.21 1.48 -38.94
C GLY A 999 75.65 2.71 -39.68
N VAL A 1000 75.54 3.84 -38.98
CA VAL A 1000 75.68 5.27 -39.42
C VAL A 1000 75.54 5.67 -40.92
N ASP A 1001 74.81 6.78 -41.10
CA ASP A 1001 75.02 7.92 -42.02
C ASP A 1001 74.14 8.08 -43.28
N ARG A 1002 74.23 9.27 -43.88
CA ARG A 1002 73.18 9.98 -44.64
C ARG A 1002 73.07 9.58 -46.12
N LEU A 1003 71.88 9.89 -46.67
CA LEU A 1003 71.67 10.07 -48.11
C LEU A 1003 72.68 11.05 -48.71
N ASP A 1004 73.31 10.64 -49.81
CA ASP A 1004 73.78 11.53 -50.88
C ASP A 1004 73.47 10.87 -52.24
N LEU A 1005 73.22 11.68 -53.27
CA LEU A 1005 72.60 11.23 -54.53
C LEU A 1005 73.63 11.09 -55.66
N ASP A 1006 74.25 9.91 -55.81
CA ASP A 1006 74.90 9.54 -57.08
C ASP A 1006 75.07 8.02 -57.31
N SER A 1007 75.27 7.64 -58.58
CA SER A 1007 75.61 6.30 -59.11
C SER A 1007 74.58 5.16 -59.02
N ILE A 1008 73.81 4.99 -60.11
CA ILE A 1008 73.18 3.71 -60.49
C ILE A 1008 74.25 2.69 -60.92
N PHE A 1009 74.07 1.40 -60.60
CA PHE A 1009 74.76 0.30 -61.28
C PHE A 1009 73.82 -0.88 -61.54
N ILE A 1010 73.84 -1.42 -62.77
CA ILE A 1010 72.94 -2.50 -63.22
C ILE A 1010 73.69 -3.84 -63.33
N ALA A 1011 73.10 -4.90 -62.77
CA ALA A 1011 73.34 -6.29 -63.14
C ALA A 1011 72.00 -7.06 -63.02
N ALA A 1012 71.22 -7.32 -64.07
CA ALA A 1012 71.49 -8.11 -65.28
C ALA A 1012 71.48 -9.65 -65.06
N ASN A 1013 70.28 -10.27 -65.05
CA ASN A 1013 70.00 -11.59 -65.65
C ASN A 1013 68.49 -11.92 -65.64
N ALA A 1014 68.05 -12.82 -66.55
CA ALA A 1014 66.68 -13.33 -66.82
C ALA A 1014 65.64 -12.28 -67.33
N VAL A 1015 64.89 -12.35 -68.47
CA VAL A 1015 64.35 -13.40 -69.40
C VAL A 1015 62.89 -13.78 -69.10
N ALA A 1016 61.88 -13.87 -70.00
CA ALA A 1016 61.58 -13.41 -71.40
C ALA A 1016 60.15 -13.96 -71.79
N VAL A 1017 59.36 -13.56 -72.80
CA VAL A 1017 59.25 -12.43 -73.79
C VAL A 1017 57.89 -12.55 -74.52
N ASN A 1018 57.21 -11.42 -74.86
CA ASN A 1018 56.24 -11.17 -75.98
C ASN A 1018 55.27 -10.03 -75.55
N GLY A 1019 55.31 -8.78 -76.01
CA GLY A 1019 55.43 -8.18 -77.35
C GLY A 1019 54.68 -6.81 -77.30
N VAL A 1020 54.31 -6.05 -78.35
CA VAL A 1020 54.52 -6.05 -79.82
C VAL A 1020 54.49 -4.56 -80.27
N ASP A 1021 54.87 -4.25 -81.52
CA ASP A 1021 54.71 -2.94 -82.20
C ASP A 1021 53.27 -2.34 -82.12
N SER A 1022 53.04 -1.01 -82.16
CA SER A 1022 53.95 0.16 -82.24
C SER A 1022 53.21 1.47 -81.92
N GLY A 1023 53.93 2.52 -81.45
CA GLY A 1023 53.37 3.86 -81.19
C GLY A 1023 54.43 4.97 -81.25
N ILE A 1024 54.09 6.14 -81.79
CA ILE A 1024 55.07 7.16 -82.25
C ILE A 1024 55.01 8.49 -81.46
N VAL A 1025 56.08 8.74 -80.71
CA VAL A 1025 56.85 10.00 -80.58
C VAL A 1025 56.10 11.33 -80.37
N ARG A 1026 56.41 12.03 -79.26
CA ARG A 1026 56.93 13.42 -79.29
C ARG A 1026 57.46 13.95 -77.94
N SER A 1027 58.77 14.15 -77.87
CA SER A 1027 59.41 15.02 -76.88
C SER A 1027 59.04 16.49 -77.07
N HIS A 1028 58.95 17.26 -75.97
CA HIS A 1028 59.15 18.71 -76.00
C HIS A 1028 60.26 19.10 -75.02
N SER A 1029 61.12 20.03 -75.44
CA SER A 1029 62.23 20.54 -74.62
C SER A 1029 62.26 22.05 -74.65
N ILE A 1030 62.16 22.67 -73.47
CA ILE A 1030 62.50 24.08 -73.19
C ILE A 1030 63.28 24.02 -71.87
N SER A 1031 64.61 24.16 -71.84
CA SER A 1031 65.45 25.31 -72.20
C SER A 1031 65.46 26.43 -71.14
N LYS A 1032 66.35 26.26 -70.15
CA LYS A 1032 67.05 27.29 -69.35
C LYS A 1032 66.32 28.60 -69.02
N GLY A 1033 66.01 28.77 -67.73
CA GLY A 1033 65.90 30.07 -67.08
C GLY A 1033 66.41 29.98 -65.65
N ILE A 1034 67.43 30.78 -65.28
CA ILE A 1034 67.82 31.00 -63.88
C ILE A 1034 67.42 32.43 -63.54
N ILE A 1035 66.55 32.59 -62.54
CA ILE A 1035 66.33 33.85 -61.84
C ILE A 1035 66.21 33.51 -60.34
N SER A 1036 66.88 34.29 -59.52
CA SER A 1036 66.67 34.34 -58.07
C SER A 1036 66.58 35.81 -57.64
N PHE A 1037 66.13 35.98 -56.39
CA PHE A 1037 66.15 37.20 -55.55
C PHE A 1037 64.88 38.05 -55.44
N ASP A 1038 64.67 38.38 -54.16
CA ASP A 1038 64.08 39.59 -53.59
C ASP A 1038 62.56 39.74 -53.44
N ASP A 1039 62.24 40.75 -52.63
CA ASP A 1039 61.17 40.83 -51.64
C ASP A 1039 59.87 41.56 -52.13
N ALA A 1040 58.86 41.59 -51.25
CA ALA A 1040 57.75 42.52 -51.16
C ALA A 1040 56.48 42.38 -52.06
N ASN A 1041 55.37 42.08 -51.38
CA ASN A 1041 54.03 42.69 -51.46
C ASN A 1041 52.99 42.33 -52.56
N ASP A 1042 51.73 42.50 -52.14
CA ASP A 1042 50.43 42.63 -52.86
C ASP A 1042 49.74 41.40 -53.53
N TYR A 1043 48.81 40.81 -52.76
CA TYR A 1043 47.38 40.58 -53.05
C TYR A 1043 46.90 40.29 -54.50
N THR A 1044 45.98 39.35 -54.74
CA THR A 1044 44.54 39.56 -54.40
C THR A 1044 43.64 38.31 -54.57
N ALA A 1045 42.81 38.04 -53.56
CA ALA A 1045 41.45 37.44 -53.64
C ALA A 1045 41.32 35.94 -54.08
N PRO A 1046 40.14 35.30 -54.00
CA PRO A 1046 39.77 34.63 -52.75
C PRO A 1046 39.17 33.20 -52.91
N ILE A 1047 39.20 32.42 -51.83
CA ILE A 1047 38.31 31.26 -51.63
C ILE A 1047 37.59 31.41 -50.28
N THR A 1048 36.28 31.16 -50.28
CA THR A 1048 35.41 31.27 -49.09
C THR A 1048 34.79 29.90 -48.81
N ILE A 1049 34.88 29.43 -47.57
CA ILE A 1049 34.07 28.31 -47.06
C ILE A 1049 33.17 28.87 -45.94
N SER A 1050 31.92 28.40 -45.89
CA SER A 1050 30.84 29.00 -45.10
C SER A 1050 30.72 28.45 -43.67
N ALA A 1051 30.15 29.28 -42.80
CA ALA A 1051 29.66 28.99 -41.45
C ALA A 1051 28.89 27.64 -41.33
N ALA A 1052 28.86 26.95 -40.17
CA ALA A 1052 29.51 27.13 -38.86
C ALA A 1052 29.46 25.75 -38.11
N THR A 1053 30.16 25.48 -37.00
CA THR A 1053 30.00 26.06 -35.65
C THR A 1053 31.14 25.67 -34.67
N ASN A 1054 31.14 26.26 -33.46
CA ASN A 1054 31.89 25.83 -32.26
C ASN A 1054 33.42 25.95 -32.26
N LEU A 1055 33.91 27.18 -32.49
CA LEU A 1055 35.26 27.65 -32.12
C LEU A 1055 35.57 27.52 -30.60
N ALA A 1056 34.58 27.18 -29.77
CA ALA A 1056 34.75 26.99 -28.33
C ALA A 1056 35.54 25.72 -27.95
N ASN A 1057 35.30 24.59 -28.63
CA ASN A 1057 35.81 23.29 -28.18
C ASN A 1057 37.34 23.20 -28.28
N VAL A 1058 37.93 23.79 -29.33
CA VAL A 1058 39.40 23.88 -29.52
C VAL A 1058 40.05 24.69 -28.40
N LEU A 1059 39.36 25.72 -27.88
CA LEU A 1059 39.88 26.57 -26.81
C LEU A 1059 39.84 25.86 -25.43
N THR A 1060 38.80 25.06 -25.18
CA THR A 1060 38.69 24.22 -23.98
C THR A 1060 39.72 23.09 -23.97
N TYR A 1061 39.93 22.43 -25.12
CA TYR A 1061 40.90 21.33 -25.27
C TYR A 1061 42.34 21.74 -24.90
N LEU A 1062 42.73 22.96 -25.26
CA LEU A 1062 44.04 23.53 -24.93
C LEU A 1062 44.19 24.00 -23.47
N GLN A 1063 43.11 24.13 -22.71
CA GLN A 1063 43.16 24.50 -21.29
C GLN A 1063 43.19 23.30 -20.34
N ALA A 1064 42.76 22.11 -20.77
CA ALA A 1064 42.75 20.91 -19.93
C ALA A 1064 44.13 20.27 -19.70
N ASN A 1065 45.08 20.45 -20.64
CA ASN A 1065 46.33 19.68 -20.71
C ASN A 1065 47.60 20.43 -20.23
N ILE A 1066 47.50 21.35 -19.26
CA ILE A 1066 48.67 22.00 -18.64
C ILE A 1066 48.65 21.86 -17.11
N THR A 1067 49.22 20.77 -16.61
CA THR A 1067 49.60 20.62 -15.19
C THR A 1067 51.01 21.14 -14.94
N GLY A 1068 51.19 22.46 -15.00
CA GLY A 1068 52.48 23.13 -14.78
C GLY A 1068 52.32 24.64 -14.67
N GLY A 1069 52.33 25.18 -13.45
CA GLY A 1069 51.87 26.54 -13.18
C GLY A 1069 52.78 27.66 -13.70
N ASN A 1070 52.34 28.37 -14.75
CA ASN A 1070 52.70 29.75 -15.04
C ASN A 1070 51.55 30.44 -15.81
N THR A 1071 51.27 31.70 -15.49
CA THR A 1071 50.10 32.42 -16.03
C THR A 1071 50.38 33.01 -17.41
N VAL A 1072 49.55 32.67 -18.40
CA VAL A 1072 49.52 33.33 -19.73
C VAL A 1072 48.28 34.21 -19.82
N ALA A 1073 48.43 35.43 -20.35
CA ALA A 1073 47.34 36.39 -20.51
C ALA A 1073 47.18 36.78 -21.99
N PHE A 1074 45.93 36.75 -22.48
CA PHE A 1074 45.57 37.17 -23.83
C PHE A 1074 45.02 38.59 -23.80
N ILE A 1075 45.55 39.46 -24.68
CA ILE A 1075 44.95 40.75 -25.03
C ILE A 1075 44.88 40.79 -26.55
N ALA A 1076 43.69 41.01 -27.10
CA ALA A 1076 43.49 41.10 -28.54
C ALA A 1076 43.83 42.51 -29.05
N ASP A 1077 44.47 42.58 -30.21
CA ASP A 1077 44.35 43.73 -31.11
C ASP A 1077 43.57 43.33 -32.39
N THR A 1078 43.30 44.29 -33.26
CA THR A 1078 42.22 44.19 -34.24
C THR A 1078 42.51 43.31 -35.47
N ASN A 1079 43.66 42.61 -35.55
CA ASN A 1079 44.12 41.96 -36.80
C ASN A 1079 44.50 40.47 -36.70
N ASN A 1080 44.26 39.77 -35.59
CA ASN A 1080 44.35 38.29 -35.46
C ASN A 1080 45.61 37.61 -36.10
N THR A 1081 46.79 37.88 -35.57
CA THR A 1081 48.03 37.11 -35.88
C THR A 1081 48.73 36.70 -34.59
N TYR A 1082 49.24 35.47 -34.51
CA TYR A 1082 49.98 34.93 -33.36
C TYR A 1082 51.38 34.45 -33.79
N VAL A 1083 52.38 34.59 -32.90
CA VAL A 1083 53.79 34.24 -33.15
C VAL A 1083 54.36 33.54 -31.92
N PHE A 1084 55.14 32.47 -32.15
CA PHE A 1084 55.89 31.74 -31.12
C PHE A 1084 57.40 31.98 -31.25
N GLN A 1085 58.14 31.84 -30.16
CA GLN A 1085 59.61 31.84 -30.13
C GLN A 1085 60.11 30.67 -29.28
N ASP A 1086 60.98 29.84 -29.84
CA ASP A 1086 61.74 28.81 -29.11
C ASP A 1086 63.14 29.34 -28.73
N GLY A 1087 63.66 28.86 -27.58
CA GLY A 1087 64.94 29.20 -26.97
C GLY A 1087 65.98 28.07 -26.95
N GLY A 1088 65.60 26.83 -27.30
CA GLY A 1088 66.46 25.80 -27.87
C GLY A 1088 67.48 25.00 -27.02
N VAL A 1089 68.23 24.16 -27.75
CA VAL A 1089 69.50 23.46 -27.42
C VAL A 1089 69.45 22.11 -26.65
N THR A 1090 69.24 21.01 -27.39
CA THR A 1090 69.83 19.63 -27.21
C THR A 1090 69.48 18.80 -25.95
N ASP A 1091 69.50 17.45 -25.93
CA ASP A 1091 69.99 16.45 -26.90
C ASP A 1091 69.30 15.05 -26.78
N THR A 1092 69.55 14.18 -27.77
CA THR A 1092 69.47 12.68 -27.78
C THR A 1092 68.29 11.90 -27.13
N LEU A 1093 67.41 11.37 -28.00
CA LEU A 1093 67.26 9.93 -28.33
C LEU A 1093 67.17 8.87 -27.20
N VAL A 1094 66.08 8.07 -27.19
CA VAL A 1094 66.05 6.58 -27.37
C VAL A 1094 64.65 5.98 -27.09
N GLU A 1095 64.12 5.27 -28.09
CA GLU A 1095 63.31 4.02 -28.09
C GLU A 1095 62.17 3.74 -27.08
N LEU A 1096 61.07 3.17 -27.59
CA LEU A 1096 59.87 2.76 -26.86
C LEU A 1096 59.81 1.24 -26.68
N VAL A 1097 59.76 0.76 -25.44
CA VAL A 1097 59.30 -0.59 -25.08
C VAL A 1097 58.45 -0.48 -23.81
N GLY A 1098 57.20 -0.92 -23.84
CA GLY A 1098 56.28 -0.87 -22.69
C GLY A 1098 56.18 -2.19 -21.93
N VAL A 1099 55.30 -2.26 -20.91
CA VAL A 1099 54.65 -3.49 -20.40
C VAL A 1099 53.58 -3.16 -19.34
N VAL A 1100 52.39 -3.77 -19.49
CA VAL A 1100 51.37 -4.23 -18.50
C VAL A 1100 51.07 -3.41 -17.22
N ALA A 1101 49.77 -3.24 -16.93
CA ALA A 1101 49.25 -2.62 -15.70
C ALA A 1101 49.16 -3.58 -14.49
N SER A 1102 49.21 -3.05 -13.26
CA SER A 1102 48.49 -3.63 -12.10
C SER A 1102 48.51 -2.76 -10.83
N SER A 1103 47.40 -2.83 -10.08
CA SER A 1103 47.24 -2.47 -8.65
C SER A 1103 47.40 -1.03 -8.17
N MET A 1104 46.36 -0.55 -7.47
CA MET A 1104 46.51 0.43 -6.40
C MET A 1104 47.04 -0.25 -5.13
N ASN A 1105 47.93 0.39 -4.36
CA ASN A 1105 47.70 0.58 -2.91
C ASN A 1105 48.73 1.49 -2.21
N ASN A 1106 48.27 2.71 -1.89
CA ASN A 1106 48.40 3.43 -0.61
C ASN A 1106 49.79 3.82 0.01
N THR A 1107 49.73 4.85 0.86
CA THR A 1107 50.71 5.35 1.84
C THR A 1107 51.98 6.06 1.34
N GLY A 1108 51.99 7.38 1.60
CA GLY A 1108 53.04 8.31 1.21
C GLY A 1108 54.44 8.16 1.84
N LEU A 1109 55.39 8.75 1.14
CA LEU A 1109 56.63 9.38 1.63
C LEU A 1109 57.60 8.53 2.46
N THR A 1110 58.76 8.16 1.88
CA THR A 1110 59.99 8.97 2.04
C THR A 1110 61.19 8.47 1.23
N THR A 1111 62.05 9.43 0.86
CA THR A 1111 63.48 9.39 0.51
C THR A 1111 64.27 8.06 0.38
N ASN A 1112 65.16 8.08 -0.63
CA ASN A 1112 66.48 7.42 -0.71
C ASN A 1112 66.60 5.98 -1.25
N SER A 1113 67.11 5.92 -2.47
CA SER A 1113 68.32 5.15 -2.85
C SER A 1113 68.25 3.64 -3.10
N VAL A 1114 68.09 3.31 -4.39
CA VAL A 1114 68.83 2.30 -5.18
C VAL A 1114 69.04 0.89 -4.59
N TRP A 1115 68.54 -0.14 -5.28
CA TRP A 1115 69.31 -1.19 -5.98
C TRP A 1115 68.39 -2.36 -6.40
N VAL A 1116 68.37 -2.67 -7.71
CA VAL A 1116 68.35 -4.01 -8.37
C VAL A 1116 67.47 -5.11 -7.70
N ILE A 1117 66.56 -5.77 -8.41
CA ILE A 1117 66.58 -6.14 -9.85
C ILE A 1117 65.62 -5.31 -10.68
#